data_AF-A0A7J2NLE4-F1
#
_entry.id   AF-A0A7J2NLE4-F1
#
_cell.length_a   1.000
_cell.length_b   1.000
_cell.length_c   1.000
_cell.angle_alpha   90.00
_cell.angle_beta   90.00
_cell.angle_gamma   90.00
#
_symmetry.space_group_name_H-M   'P 1'
#
loop_
_entity.id
_entity.type
_entity.pdbx_description
1 polymer ?
#
loop_
_entity_poly.entity_id
_entity_poly.type
_entity_poly.pdbx_seq_one_letter_code
_entity_poly.pdbx_strand_id
1 'polypeptide(L)'
;MAKVAMTKDLLMQYTLVALFFIAFLSYNIFGLASLLICLISVGVAIGCDFLLSMVMGSKGPRNTMSAAVFGLIVALSYSLGTPPGMMYTELIPTLAGGLEQYLYPALISAVGLIVFKKLQGLAGRKFVNPAAAAKLLILGLLFMPVMSAFYESSALLPQDHDTLLPLQNPMITDEGWRAIYAWKYGGEPYPSMDTVPFAANLLACYSNNASVGYYVTTGEIADPLPAVLDVMLVGKYHGWIGGYSSIIVMLVGLALFAVCRRYIKWRITLAYLVATAVFSLVMAGIYGGDPLLRTLFHLFMGSSIFMAFFMATDPATTPLTHLGQIIFGVGLALLTMIIQVYMGFLGGSILALVIMNLTCPILDNIGKMRPRKRDEQEILSGQHFATTVYDCIRCGACMNICVNGLSPVLIKQARAKKDANKLMSFHAEYCAGCGNCNVVCPAGIYLESETLGYNLSEEEAKEMEQQFLTGTADEDVGVYTDIFSAKSSIDGQDGGVATSLLVSGMEKGLFDAAIVVQRMDGYLADAVVAENVDEVLKAKGTKYVRVSMMAKLQDLLKKGKRKIALVGTACQIRAARRLQQVLLSKYPDLELTLIGLFCYEIFDYKKLKEETERLLGVNLDDAEKTQITKGKYIVTVNGKDYTAKVKELSEAVEKRCLGCPDFTAMYADISLGSVGSADGYSTVIVRSDVGKELVAKLDLTKGKVDEDKVKQLSVQKKDRAIQNLAESGYW
;
A
#
# COMPACT_ATOMS: atom_id res chain seq x y z
N MET A 1 20.54 -13.06 5.14
CA MET A 1 19.72 -12.85 3.92
C MET A 1 19.11 -11.46 3.97
N ALA A 2 19.49 -10.56 3.06
CA ALA A 2 18.83 -9.26 2.93
C ALA A 2 17.35 -9.52 2.59
N LYS A 3 16.41 -8.99 3.39
CA LYS A 3 14.98 -9.09 3.09
C LYS A 3 14.75 -8.36 1.77
N VAL A 4 14.49 -9.10 0.70
CA VAL A 4 14.01 -8.54 -0.58
C VAL A 4 12.79 -7.70 -0.25
N ALA A 5 12.82 -6.43 -0.62
CA ALA A 5 11.70 -5.55 -0.36
C ALA A 5 10.49 -5.96 -1.18
N MET A 6 9.31 -5.87 -0.56
CA MET A 6 8.08 -6.28 -1.20
C MET A 6 7.68 -5.30 -2.30
N THR A 7 7.64 -5.78 -3.54
CA THR A 7 7.05 -5.06 -4.68
C THR A 7 5.62 -5.54 -4.93
N LYS A 8 4.85 -4.78 -5.71
CA LYS A 8 3.51 -5.17 -6.15
C LYS A 8 3.55 -6.50 -6.90
N ASP A 9 4.53 -6.70 -7.77
CA ASP A 9 4.65 -7.92 -8.57
C ASP A 9 4.98 -9.12 -7.69
N LEU A 10 5.88 -8.95 -6.72
CA LEU A 10 6.20 -9.99 -5.75
C LEU A 10 4.98 -10.37 -4.88
N LEU A 11 4.20 -9.36 -4.45
CA LEU A 11 2.94 -9.60 -3.74
C LEU A 11 1.95 -10.39 -4.60
N MET A 12 1.79 -10.03 -5.88
CA MET A 12 0.92 -10.76 -6.80
C MET A 12 1.42 -12.18 -7.08
N GLN A 13 2.73 -12.39 -7.17
CA GLN A 13 3.33 -13.70 -7.35
C GLN A 13 3.05 -14.62 -6.17
N TYR A 14 3.20 -14.13 -4.92
CA TYR A 14 2.87 -14.92 -3.74
C TYR A 14 1.38 -15.29 -3.68
N THR A 15 0.49 -14.35 -4.00
CA THR A 15 -0.94 -14.64 -4.09
C THR A 15 -1.25 -15.65 -5.21
N LEU A 16 -0.58 -15.56 -6.35
CA LEU A 16 -0.75 -16.49 -7.47
C LEU A 16 -0.36 -17.92 -7.07
N VAL A 17 0.81 -18.08 -6.43
CA VAL A 17 1.28 -19.38 -5.93
C VAL A 17 0.31 -19.98 -4.91
N ALA A 18 -0.19 -19.15 -3.98
CA ALA A 18 -1.17 -19.57 -2.99
C ALA A 18 -2.47 -20.08 -3.62
N LEU A 19 -3.03 -19.34 -4.59
CA LEU A 19 -4.26 -19.72 -5.28
C LEU A 19 -4.06 -20.93 -6.20
N PHE A 20 -2.91 -21.02 -6.88
CA PHE A 20 -2.59 -22.17 -7.71
C PHE A 20 -2.50 -23.46 -6.89
N PHE A 21 -1.92 -23.40 -5.70
CA PHE A 21 -1.87 -24.54 -4.78
C PHE A 21 -3.27 -24.99 -4.36
N ILE A 22 -4.18 -24.06 -4.06
CA ILE A 22 -5.58 -24.38 -3.76
C ILE A 22 -6.25 -25.02 -4.99
N ALA A 23 -6.11 -24.42 -6.17
CA ALA A 23 -6.70 -24.93 -7.42
C ALA A 23 -6.21 -26.34 -7.78
N PHE A 24 -4.91 -26.59 -7.61
CA PHE A 24 -4.30 -27.89 -7.85
C PHE A 24 -4.90 -28.96 -6.92
N LEU A 25 -5.12 -28.63 -5.65
CA LEU A 25 -5.68 -29.59 -4.72
C LEU A 25 -7.20 -29.78 -4.90
N SER A 26 -7.93 -28.73 -5.28
CA SER A 26 -9.36 -28.80 -5.64
C SER A 26 -9.63 -29.80 -6.77
N TYR A 27 -8.68 -30.00 -7.68
CA TYR A 27 -8.78 -30.99 -8.76
C TYR A 27 -9.01 -32.41 -8.24
N ASN A 28 -8.45 -32.78 -7.08
CA ASN A 28 -8.64 -34.11 -6.52
C ASN A 28 -10.09 -34.39 -6.11
N ILE A 29 -10.89 -33.34 -5.84
CA ILE A 29 -12.30 -33.46 -5.46
C ILE A 29 -13.22 -33.26 -6.67
N PHE A 30 -13.00 -32.20 -7.44
CA PHE A 30 -13.91 -31.79 -8.52
C PHE A 30 -13.49 -32.27 -9.91
N GLY A 31 -12.33 -32.93 -10.03
CA GLY A 31 -11.82 -33.48 -11.28
C GLY A 31 -11.56 -32.44 -12.37
N LEU A 32 -11.63 -32.90 -13.63
CA LEU A 32 -11.26 -32.13 -14.82
C LEU A 32 -12.06 -30.83 -14.99
N ALA A 33 -13.32 -30.81 -14.57
CA ALA A 33 -14.19 -29.63 -14.69
C ALA A 33 -13.59 -28.41 -13.96
N SER A 34 -13.06 -28.60 -12.74
CA SER A 34 -12.44 -27.52 -11.97
C SER A 34 -11.19 -26.93 -12.63
N LEU A 35 -10.36 -27.79 -13.24
CA LEU A 35 -9.16 -27.39 -13.96
C LEU A 35 -9.53 -26.59 -15.21
N LEU A 36 -10.50 -27.06 -15.99
CA LEU A 36 -10.97 -26.36 -17.18
C LEU A 36 -11.55 -24.98 -16.85
N ILE A 37 -12.33 -24.86 -15.77
CA ILE A 37 -12.85 -23.58 -15.29
C ILE A 37 -11.72 -22.62 -14.92
N CYS A 38 -10.69 -23.10 -14.21
CA CYS A 38 -9.51 -22.30 -13.89
C CYS A 38 -8.78 -21.82 -15.15
N LEU A 39 -8.52 -22.71 -16.11
CA LEU A 39 -7.83 -22.39 -17.36
C LEU A 39 -8.61 -21.38 -18.20
N ILE A 40 -9.92 -21.57 -18.35
CA ILE A 40 -10.80 -20.68 -19.12
C ILE A 40 -10.84 -19.30 -18.46
N SER A 41 -11.08 -19.23 -17.15
CA SER A 41 -11.18 -17.95 -16.43
C SER A 41 -9.86 -17.16 -16.47
N VAL A 42 -8.73 -17.83 -16.25
CA VAL A 42 -7.39 -17.22 -16.33
C VAL A 42 -7.08 -16.77 -17.76
N GLY A 43 -7.34 -17.62 -18.76
CA GLY A 43 -7.09 -17.32 -20.16
C GLY A 43 -7.87 -16.11 -20.64
N VAL A 44 -9.18 -16.05 -20.33
CA VAL A 44 -10.03 -14.91 -20.65
C VAL A 44 -9.56 -13.64 -19.93
N ALA A 45 -9.21 -13.73 -18.63
CA ALA A 45 -8.72 -12.57 -17.88
C ALA A 45 -7.42 -12.00 -18.47
N ILE A 46 -6.45 -12.85 -18.83
CA ILE A 46 -5.20 -12.42 -19.44
C ILE A 46 -5.45 -11.86 -20.85
N GLY A 47 -6.28 -12.52 -21.66
CA GLY A 47 -6.63 -12.08 -23.00
C GLY A 47 -7.30 -10.71 -23.02
N CYS A 48 -8.28 -10.49 -22.15
CA CYS A 48 -8.93 -9.19 -22.00
C CYS A 48 -7.94 -8.11 -21.53
N ASP A 49 -7.03 -8.41 -20.60
CA ASP A 49 -6.04 -7.43 -20.12
C ASP A 49 -5.07 -7.03 -21.24
N PHE A 50 -4.66 -8.01 -22.05
CA PHE A 50 -3.80 -7.80 -23.21
C PHE A 50 -4.49 -6.92 -24.26
N LEU A 51 -5.71 -7.27 -24.67
CA LEU A 51 -6.50 -6.51 -25.65
C LEU A 51 -6.73 -5.07 -25.21
N LEU A 52 -7.16 -4.87 -23.96
CA LEU A 52 -7.40 -3.53 -23.40
C LEU A 52 -6.11 -2.71 -23.37
N SER A 53 -4.97 -3.32 -23.06
CA SER A 53 -3.70 -2.63 -23.02
C SER A 53 -3.24 -2.17 -24.41
N MET A 54 -3.59 -2.91 -25.47
CA MET A 54 -3.36 -2.46 -26.86
C MET A 54 -4.28 -1.29 -27.24
N VAL A 55 -5.57 -1.38 -26.93
CA VAL A 55 -6.56 -0.36 -27.30
C VAL A 55 -6.32 0.97 -26.56
N MET A 56 -5.97 0.91 -25.28
CA MET A 56 -5.80 2.10 -24.45
C MET A 56 -4.44 2.82 -24.66
N GLY A 57 -3.59 2.34 -25.57
CA GLY A 57 -2.27 2.95 -25.85
C GLY A 57 -1.38 3.09 -24.62
N SER A 58 -1.57 2.24 -23.60
CA SER A 58 -0.97 2.48 -22.28
C SER A 58 0.55 2.29 -22.35
N LYS A 59 1.30 3.36 -22.09
CA LYS A 59 2.78 3.35 -21.97
C LYS A 59 3.29 2.72 -20.66
N GLY A 60 2.42 2.09 -19.87
CA GLY A 60 2.76 1.47 -18.58
C GLY A 60 3.14 -0.02 -18.71
N PRO A 61 3.88 -0.58 -17.73
CA PRO A 61 4.27 -1.99 -17.75
C PRO A 61 3.05 -2.91 -17.64
N ARG A 62 3.01 -3.92 -18.51
CA ARG A 62 1.92 -4.91 -18.59
C ARG A 62 1.99 -5.83 -17.37
N ASN A 63 0.94 -5.86 -16.55
CA ASN A 63 0.89 -6.69 -15.34
C ASN A 63 -0.04 -7.88 -15.54
N THR A 64 0.42 -8.86 -16.33
CA THR A 64 -0.30 -10.11 -16.62
C THR A 64 -0.56 -10.94 -15.36
N MET A 65 0.33 -10.86 -14.36
CA MET A 65 0.19 -11.58 -13.09
C MET A 65 -1.06 -11.17 -12.32
N SER A 66 -1.38 -9.87 -12.27
CA SER A 66 -2.61 -9.40 -11.62
C SER A 66 -3.87 -9.90 -12.33
N ALA A 67 -3.84 -10.09 -13.66
CA ALA A 67 -4.95 -10.64 -14.42
C ALA A 67 -5.12 -12.15 -14.14
N ALA A 68 -4.02 -12.90 -14.06
CA ALA A 68 -4.03 -14.31 -13.71
C ALA A 68 -4.59 -14.58 -12.31
N VAL A 69 -4.14 -13.82 -11.30
CA VAL A 69 -4.66 -13.89 -9.92
C VAL A 69 -6.17 -13.63 -9.90
N PHE A 70 -6.62 -12.61 -10.65
CA PHE A 70 -8.04 -12.29 -10.75
C PHE A 70 -8.86 -13.44 -11.36
N GLY A 71 -8.39 -14.03 -12.46
CA GLY A 71 -9.06 -15.20 -13.07
C GLY A 71 -9.12 -16.40 -12.13
N LEU A 72 -8.04 -16.71 -11.42
CA LEU A 72 -8.07 -17.78 -10.41
C LEU A 72 -9.05 -17.50 -9.28
N ILE A 73 -9.18 -16.25 -8.79
CA ILE A 73 -10.20 -15.91 -7.78
C ILE A 73 -11.61 -16.12 -8.33
N VAL A 74 -11.87 -15.75 -9.59
CA VAL A 74 -13.19 -15.97 -10.23
C VAL A 74 -13.50 -17.47 -10.33
N ALA A 75 -12.55 -18.26 -10.83
CA ALA A 75 -12.70 -19.71 -10.92
C ALA A 75 -12.89 -20.37 -9.55
N LEU A 76 -12.03 -20.06 -8.58
CA LEU A 76 -12.05 -20.66 -7.26
C LEU A 76 -13.25 -20.19 -6.41
N SER A 77 -13.84 -19.05 -6.73
CA SER A 77 -15.10 -18.62 -6.12
C SER A 77 -16.32 -19.12 -6.88
N TYR A 78 -16.18 -19.87 -7.98
CA TYR A 78 -17.31 -20.47 -8.69
C TYR A 78 -17.80 -21.71 -7.92
N SER A 79 -19.12 -21.90 -7.86
CA SER A 79 -19.72 -23.09 -7.26
C SER A 79 -19.87 -24.15 -8.34
N LEU A 80 -19.32 -25.34 -8.11
CA LEU A 80 -19.66 -26.53 -8.89
C LEU A 80 -20.73 -27.28 -8.10
N GLY A 81 -21.79 -27.73 -8.79
CA GLY A 81 -22.76 -28.65 -8.19
C GLY A 81 -22.10 -29.98 -7.76
N THR A 82 -22.88 -30.84 -7.11
CA THR A 82 -22.41 -32.13 -6.59
C THR A 82 -21.81 -33.04 -7.68
N PRO A 83 -20.86 -33.94 -7.33
CA PRO A 83 -20.28 -34.91 -8.25
C PRO A 83 -21.32 -35.78 -8.97
N PRO A 84 -21.01 -36.32 -10.16
CA PRO A 84 -21.91 -37.23 -10.87
C PRO A 84 -22.27 -38.45 -10.01
N GLY A 85 -23.55 -38.65 -9.70
CA GLY A 85 -24.07 -39.77 -8.91
C GLY A 85 -24.63 -39.43 -7.53
N MET A 86 -24.51 -38.18 -7.05
CA MET A 86 -25.22 -37.68 -5.85
C MET A 86 -26.37 -36.74 -6.24
N MET A 87 -27.48 -36.77 -5.48
CA MET A 87 -28.72 -36.03 -5.78
C MET A 87 -28.45 -34.56 -6.16
N TYR A 88 -28.89 -34.18 -7.35
CA TYR A 88 -28.66 -32.87 -7.96
C TYR A 88 -29.49 -31.78 -7.28
N THR A 89 -28.86 -30.84 -6.56
CA THR A 89 -29.61 -29.70 -5.97
C THR A 89 -28.97 -28.31 -6.12
N GLU A 90 -27.97 -28.13 -7.00
CA GLU A 90 -27.77 -26.84 -7.67
C GLU A 90 -27.49 -27.07 -9.16
N LEU A 91 -28.55 -27.32 -9.94
CA LEU A 91 -28.45 -27.10 -11.37
C LEU A 91 -29.02 -25.71 -11.66
N ILE A 92 -28.15 -24.79 -12.05
CA ILE A 92 -28.54 -23.75 -13.01
C ILE A 92 -29.30 -24.48 -14.11
N PRO A 93 -30.55 -24.13 -14.45
CA PRO A 93 -31.30 -24.84 -15.47
C PRO A 93 -30.51 -24.77 -16.77
N THR A 94 -29.87 -25.89 -17.14
CA THR A 94 -28.99 -25.98 -18.29
C THR A 94 -29.83 -25.89 -19.56
N LEU A 95 -29.96 -24.70 -20.12
CA LEU A 95 -30.60 -24.48 -21.43
C LEU A 95 -29.76 -25.13 -22.54
N ALA A 96 -28.44 -25.25 -22.37
CA ALA A 96 -27.49 -25.72 -23.40
C ALA A 96 -26.56 -26.87 -22.97
N GLY A 97 -27.10 -27.94 -22.35
CA GLY A 97 -26.38 -29.23 -22.22
C GLY A 97 -25.08 -29.22 -21.39
N GLY A 98 -24.92 -28.28 -20.45
CA GLY A 98 -23.78 -28.25 -19.52
C GLY A 98 -22.57 -27.41 -19.95
N LEU A 99 -22.62 -26.71 -21.09
CA LEU A 99 -21.58 -25.74 -21.48
C LEU A 99 -21.56 -24.47 -20.62
N GLU A 100 -22.68 -24.18 -19.97
CA GLU A 100 -22.90 -22.99 -19.14
C GLU A 100 -21.93 -22.90 -17.94
N GLN A 101 -21.52 -24.05 -17.38
CA GLN A 101 -20.56 -24.11 -16.27
C GLN A 101 -19.18 -23.51 -16.63
N TYR A 102 -18.86 -23.42 -17.93
CA TYR A 102 -17.64 -22.81 -18.44
C TYR A 102 -17.88 -21.38 -18.96
N LEU A 103 -19.07 -21.13 -19.51
CA LEU A 103 -19.46 -19.81 -20.02
C LEU A 103 -19.58 -18.77 -18.90
N TYR A 104 -20.18 -19.10 -17.76
CA TYR A 104 -20.34 -18.12 -16.68
C TYR A 104 -19.00 -17.65 -16.10
N PRO A 105 -18.04 -18.53 -15.73
CA PRO A 105 -16.70 -18.08 -15.32
C PRO A 105 -16.00 -17.22 -16.37
N ALA A 106 -16.14 -17.55 -17.66
CA ALA A 106 -15.60 -16.73 -18.75
C ALA A 106 -16.23 -15.33 -18.79
N LEU A 107 -17.56 -15.23 -18.72
CA LEU A 107 -18.28 -13.95 -18.71
C LEU A 107 -17.96 -13.11 -17.47
N ILE A 108 -17.94 -13.73 -16.28
CA ILE A 108 -17.54 -13.06 -15.03
C ILE A 108 -16.11 -12.52 -15.15
N SER A 109 -15.21 -13.29 -15.74
CA SER A 109 -13.81 -12.88 -15.93
C SER A 109 -13.71 -11.70 -16.90
N ALA A 110 -14.39 -11.76 -18.05
CA ALA A 110 -14.39 -10.68 -19.03
C ALA A 110 -15.00 -9.40 -18.47
N VAL A 111 -16.21 -9.47 -17.91
CA VAL A 111 -16.92 -8.30 -17.37
C VAL A 111 -16.19 -7.72 -16.15
N GLY A 112 -15.71 -8.57 -15.24
CA GLY A 112 -14.96 -8.11 -14.09
C GLY A 112 -13.65 -7.41 -14.45
N LEU A 113 -12.96 -7.88 -15.49
CA LEU A 113 -11.73 -7.25 -15.93
C LEU A 113 -11.97 -5.95 -16.70
N ILE A 114 -12.95 -5.92 -17.61
CA ILE A 114 -13.28 -4.74 -18.43
C ILE A 114 -13.91 -3.65 -17.55
N VAL A 115 -15.03 -3.98 -16.89
CA VAL A 115 -15.86 -3.00 -16.18
C VAL A 115 -15.30 -2.67 -14.81
N PHE A 116 -15.09 -3.69 -13.98
CA PHE A 116 -14.78 -3.44 -12.57
C PHE A 116 -13.28 -3.26 -12.29
N LYS A 117 -12.38 -3.75 -13.15
CA LYS A 117 -10.92 -3.60 -12.95
C LYS A 117 -10.34 -2.42 -13.72
N LYS A 118 -10.62 -2.28 -15.03
CA LYS A 118 -10.03 -1.22 -15.88
C LYS A 118 -10.84 0.07 -15.86
N LEU A 119 -12.15 0.05 -16.12
CA LEU A 119 -12.97 1.27 -16.12
C LEU A 119 -13.01 1.95 -14.74
N GLN A 120 -13.18 1.21 -13.64
CA GLN A 120 -13.06 1.79 -12.29
C GLN A 120 -11.64 2.30 -11.98
N GLY A 121 -10.62 1.67 -12.56
CA GLY A 121 -9.23 2.14 -12.43
C GLY A 121 -9.04 3.55 -13.02
N LEU A 122 -9.68 3.84 -14.16
CA LEU A 122 -9.66 5.17 -14.79
C LEU A 122 -10.29 6.26 -13.92
N ALA A 123 -11.31 5.90 -13.13
CA ALA A 123 -11.95 6.82 -12.17
C ALA A 123 -11.07 7.13 -10.93
N GLY A 124 -9.83 6.62 -10.88
CA GLY A 124 -8.84 6.94 -9.85
C GLY A 124 -8.92 6.11 -8.57
N ARG A 125 -9.94 5.26 -8.39
CA ARG A 125 -10.06 4.29 -7.28
C ARG A 125 -10.98 3.12 -7.67
N LYS A 126 -10.59 1.91 -7.26
CA LYS A 126 -11.50 0.74 -7.24
C LYS A 126 -12.41 0.80 -6.03
N PHE A 127 -13.71 0.78 -6.27
CA PHE A 127 -14.72 0.91 -5.20
C PHE A 127 -15.22 -0.44 -4.71
N VAL A 128 -15.20 -1.47 -5.56
CA VAL A 128 -15.74 -2.80 -5.25
C VAL A 128 -14.75 -3.87 -5.70
N ASN A 129 -14.75 -5.01 -5.01
CA ASN A 129 -13.97 -6.16 -5.47
C ASN A 129 -14.49 -6.60 -6.86
N PRO A 130 -13.63 -6.58 -7.91
CA PRO A 130 -14.09 -6.78 -9.28
C PRO A 130 -14.61 -8.19 -9.53
N ALA A 131 -14.09 -9.20 -8.83
CA ALA A 131 -14.55 -10.57 -8.97
C ALA A 131 -15.92 -10.74 -8.30
N ALA A 132 -16.07 -10.20 -7.09
CA ALA A 132 -17.34 -10.20 -6.36
C ALA A 132 -18.44 -9.46 -7.12
N ALA A 133 -18.15 -8.25 -7.60
CA ALA A 133 -19.12 -7.42 -8.30
C ALA A 133 -19.52 -8.01 -9.67
N ALA A 134 -18.56 -8.53 -10.44
CA ALA A 134 -18.88 -9.20 -11.70
C ALA A 134 -19.69 -10.47 -11.48
N LYS A 135 -19.35 -11.26 -10.48
CA LYS A 135 -20.11 -12.46 -10.13
C LYS A 135 -21.54 -12.08 -9.71
N LEU A 136 -21.71 -11.06 -8.87
CA LEU A 136 -23.03 -10.56 -8.48
C LEU A 136 -23.84 -10.03 -9.67
N LEU A 137 -23.21 -9.32 -10.61
CA LEU A 137 -23.88 -8.79 -11.79
C LEU A 137 -24.32 -9.90 -12.75
N ILE A 138 -23.42 -10.82 -13.09
CA ILE A 138 -23.70 -11.90 -14.04
C ILE A 138 -24.72 -12.89 -13.46
N LEU A 139 -24.53 -13.30 -12.19
CA LEU A 139 -25.51 -14.16 -11.53
C LEU A 139 -26.81 -13.40 -11.27
N GLY A 140 -26.78 -12.16 -10.83
CA GLY A 140 -28.00 -11.36 -10.61
C GLY A 140 -28.83 -11.16 -11.87
N LEU A 141 -28.22 -10.84 -13.01
CA LEU A 141 -28.94 -10.63 -14.28
C LEU A 141 -29.45 -11.93 -14.92
N LEU A 142 -28.73 -13.05 -14.73
CA LEU A 142 -29.04 -14.31 -15.41
C LEU A 142 -29.77 -15.33 -14.53
N PHE A 143 -29.72 -15.20 -13.20
CA PHE A 143 -30.24 -16.17 -12.22
C PHE A 143 -31.43 -15.67 -11.41
N MET A 144 -31.48 -14.39 -11.00
CA MET A 144 -32.60 -13.86 -10.19
C MET A 144 -33.97 -13.94 -10.89
N PRO A 145 -34.11 -13.64 -12.19
CA PRO A 145 -35.40 -13.76 -12.87
C PRO A 145 -35.93 -15.21 -12.89
N VAL A 146 -35.02 -16.19 -12.91
CA VAL A 146 -35.33 -17.62 -12.86
C VAL A 146 -35.79 -17.98 -11.45
N MET A 147 -35.04 -17.61 -10.41
CA MET A 147 -35.40 -17.91 -9.01
C MET A 147 -36.69 -17.19 -8.56
N SER A 148 -36.91 -15.93 -8.95
CA SER A 148 -38.15 -15.22 -8.60
C SER A 148 -39.40 -15.82 -9.24
N ALA A 149 -39.24 -16.60 -10.31
CA ALA A 149 -40.35 -17.35 -10.92
C ALA A 149 -40.70 -18.64 -10.15
N PHE A 150 -39.84 -19.10 -9.23
CA PHE A 150 -40.01 -20.35 -8.48
C PHE A 150 -40.26 -20.16 -6.97
N TYR A 151 -40.14 -18.96 -6.42
CA TYR A 151 -40.23 -18.71 -4.97
C TYR A 151 -41.26 -17.64 -4.61
N GLU A 152 -42.40 -18.05 -4.06
CA GLU A 152 -43.27 -17.20 -3.22
C GLU A 152 -42.72 -17.19 -1.78
N SER A 153 -41.54 -16.59 -1.55
CA SER A 153 -40.96 -16.53 -0.21
C SER A 153 -41.27 -15.20 0.49
N SER A 154 -41.95 -15.29 1.64
CA SER A 154 -42.21 -14.20 2.58
C SER A 154 -40.88 -13.66 3.16
N ALA A 155 -40.57 -12.41 2.86
CA ALA A 155 -39.24 -11.81 3.02
C ALA A 155 -38.73 -11.57 4.47
N LEU A 156 -39.33 -12.17 5.50
CA LEU A 156 -39.05 -11.84 6.91
C LEU A 156 -39.10 -13.03 7.89
N LEU A 157 -39.12 -14.27 7.41
CA LEU A 157 -39.04 -15.47 8.27
C LEU A 157 -37.64 -16.11 8.20
N PRO A 158 -37.09 -16.63 9.32
CA PRO A 158 -35.84 -17.38 9.31
C PRO A 158 -36.03 -18.73 8.58
N GLN A 159 -35.26 -18.97 7.52
CA GLN A 159 -35.45 -20.18 6.69
C GLN A 159 -35.04 -21.49 7.39
N ASP A 160 -34.28 -21.39 8.48
CA ASP A 160 -33.87 -22.52 9.32
C ASP A 160 -34.94 -22.99 10.31
N HIS A 161 -36.07 -22.28 10.40
CA HIS A 161 -37.15 -22.52 11.36
C HIS A 161 -38.48 -23.00 10.80
N ASP A 162 -38.68 -22.92 9.49
CA ASP A 162 -39.91 -23.45 8.90
C ASP A 162 -39.88 -24.99 8.99
N THR A 163 -40.77 -25.52 9.84
CA THR A 163 -41.21 -26.90 9.78
C THR A 163 -41.79 -27.13 8.39
N LEU A 164 -41.00 -27.69 7.49
CA LEU A 164 -41.47 -28.24 6.21
C LEU A 164 -42.39 -27.25 5.48
N LEU A 165 -41.84 -26.30 4.71
CA LEU A 165 -42.55 -25.96 3.48
C LEU A 165 -42.79 -27.30 2.78
N PRO A 166 -44.05 -27.68 2.53
CA PRO A 166 -44.35 -29.02 2.08
C PRO A 166 -43.55 -29.27 0.81
N LEU A 167 -43.09 -30.52 0.67
CA LEU A 167 -42.67 -31.16 -0.56
C LEU A 167 -43.82 -31.16 -1.60
N GLN A 168 -44.47 -30.02 -1.81
CA GLN A 168 -45.51 -29.79 -2.80
C GLN A 168 -44.96 -28.79 -3.80
N ASN A 169 -44.38 -29.39 -4.84
CA ASN A 169 -44.28 -28.90 -6.21
C ASN A 169 -45.17 -27.66 -6.46
N PRO A 170 -44.61 -26.44 -6.60
CA PRO A 170 -45.36 -25.35 -7.20
C PRO A 170 -45.62 -25.79 -8.64
N MET A 171 -46.88 -26.11 -8.96
CA MET A 171 -47.27 -26.35 -10.35
C MET A 171 -46.80 -25.15 -11.17
N ILE A 172 -45.87 -25.34 -12.11
CA ILE A 172 -45.47 -24.31 -13.06
C ILE A 172 -46.74 -23.90 -13.83
N THR A 173 -47.31 -22.76 -13.49
CA THR A 173 -48.51 -22.21 -14.15
C THR A 173 -48.17 -21.52 -15.47
N ASP A 174 -46.88 -21.27 -15.74
CA ASP A 174 -46.40 -20.61 -16.95
C ASP A 174 -46.22 -21.61 -18.11
N GLU A 175 -47.00 -21.44 -19.17
CA GLU A 175 -46.98 -22.30 -20.36
C GLU A 175 -45.65 -22.24 -21.13
N GLY A 176 -44.94 -21.10 -21.08
CA GLY A 176 -43.68 -20.89 -21.78
C GLY A 176 -42.57 -21.78 -21.23
N TRP A 177 -42.45 -21.85 -19.90
CA TRP A 177 -41.48 -22.74 -19.26
C TRP A 177 -41.83 -24.22 -19.45
N ARG A 178 -43.11 -24.60 -19.40
CA ARG A 178 -43.55 -25.98 -19.68
C ARG A 178 -43.13 -26.45 -21.08
N ALA A 179 -43.25 -25.59 -22.08
CA ALA A 179 -42.87 -25.92 -23.46
C ALA A 179 -41.35 -26.14 -23.62
N ILE A 180 -40.52 -25.29 -23.00
CA ILE A 180 -39.05 -25.40 -23.05
C ILE A 180 -38.57 -26.68 -22.36
N TYR A 181 -39.17 -27.05 -21.22
CA TYR A 181 -38.80 -28.26 -20.49
C TYR A 181 -39.33 -29.55 -21.14
N ALA A 182 -40.54 -29.53 -21.69
CA ALA A 182 -41.09 -30.67 -22.44
C ALA A 182 -40.26 -30.99 -23.69
N TRP A 183 -39.74 -29.96 -24.37
CA TRP A 183 -38.82 -30.12 -25.49
C TRP A 183 -37.50 -30.80 -25.09
N LYS A 184 -36.93 -30.45 -23.92
CA LYS A 184 -35.65 -31.01 -23.45
C LYS A 184 -35.78 -32.46 -22.95
N TYR A 185 -36.89 -32.81 -22.30
CA TYR A 185 -37.08 -34.12 -21.66
C TYR A 185 -38.06 -35.05 -22.39
N GLY A 186 -38.45 -34.71 -23.63
CA GLY A 186 -39.19 -35.62 -24.51
C GLY A 186 -40.64 -35.91 -24.08
N GLY A 187 -41.26 -35.04 -23.28
CA GLY A 187 -42.68 -35.17 -22.90
C GLY A 187 -43.00 -36.11 -21.72
N GLU A 188 -42.00 -36.69 -21.06
CA GLU A 188 -42.19 -37.47 -19.82
C GLU A 188 -42.62 -36.58 -18.63
N PRO A 189 -43.45 -37.08 -17.69
CA PRO A 189 -43.77 -36.36 -16.46
C PRO A 189 -42.49 -36.05 -15.68
N TYR A 190 -42.41 -34.81 -15.21
CA TYR A 190 -41.29 -34.31 -14.41
C TYR A 190 -41.03 -35.28 -13.22
N PRO A 191 -39.81 -35.84 -13.04
CA PRO A 191 -39.47 -36.46 -11.75
C PRO A 191 -39.61 -35.38 -10.70
N SER A 192 -40.39 -35.61 -9.65
CA SER A 192 -40.72 -34.64 -8.60
C SER A 192 -39.55 -33.70 -8.33
N MET A 193 -39.81 -32.39 -8.22
CA MET A 193 -38.87 -31.47 -7.59
C MET A 193 -38.67 -31.92 -6.13
N ASP A 194 -37.85 -32.95 -5.94
CA ASP A 194 -37.17 -33.29 -4.69
C ASP A 194 -36.08 -32.23 -4.38
N THR A 195 -36.00 -31.18 -5.19
CA THR A 195 -35.08 -30.05 -5.06
C THR A 195 -35.59 -29.06 -4.02
N VAL A 196 -35.52 -29.45 -2.75
CA VAL A 196 -35.26 -28.44 -1.70
C VAL A 196 -34.00 -27.70 -2.16
N PRO A 197 -34.00 -26.36 -2.28
CA PRO A 197 -32.80 -25.63 -2.66
C PRO A 197 -31.66 -26.09 -1.77
N PHE A 198 -30.53 -26.42 -2.37
CA PHE A 198 -29.34 -26.88 -1.66
C PHE A 198 -28.96 -25.96 -0.48
N ALA A 199 -29.25 -24.66 -0.59
CA ALA A 199 -29.31 -23.71 0.51
C ALA A 199 -30.13 -24.17 1.72
N ALA A 200 -31.41 -24.44 1.54
CA ALA A 200 -32.28 -24.91 2.61
C ALA A 200 -31.84 -26.27 3.19
N ASN A 201 -31.28 -27.18 2.38
CA ASN A 201 -30.72 -28.45 2.88
C ASN A 201 -29.50 -28.25 3.79
N LEU A 202 -28.58 -27.34 3.41
CA LEU A 202 -27.42 -26.99 4.22
C LEU A 202 -27.79 -26.21 5.48
N LEU A 203 -28.80 -25.34 5.42
CA LEU A 203 -29.35 -24.68 6.60
C LEU A 203 -30.01 -25.69 7.56
N ALA A 204 -30.62 -26.76 7.04
CA ALA A 204 -31.21 -27.81 7.84
C ALA A 204 -30.18 -28.64 8.62
N CYS A 205 -28.90 -28.67 8.21
CA CYS A 205 -27.85 -29.45 8.90
C CYS A 205 -27.59 -29.01 10.34
N TYR A 206 -27.97 -27.79 10.74
CA TYR A 206 -27.83 -27.28 12.12
C TYR A 206 -29.16 -26.82 12.72
N SER A 207 -30.27 -27.07 12.03
CA SER A 207 -31.62 -26.82 12.56
C SER A 207 -32.05 -27.95 13.50
N ASN A 208 -33.23 -27.80 14.12
CA ASN A 208 -33.79 -28.81 15.03
C ASN A 208 -34.09 -30.17 14.34
N ASN A 209 -33.99 -30.27 13.00
CA ASN A 209 -34.19 -31.48 12.18
C ASN A 209 -32.91 -31.88 11.39
N ALA A 210 -31.75 -31.78 12.03
CA ALA A 210 -30.42 -32.03 11.44
C ALA A 210 -30.28 -33.35 10.67
N SER A 211 -31.03 -34.40 11.06
CA SER A 211 -30.99 -35.73 10.42
C SER A 211 -31.41 -35.72 8.94
N VAL A 212 -32.32 -34.83 8.53
CA VAL A 212 -32.81 -34.75 7.14
C VAL A 212 -31.80 -34.01 6.25
N GLY A 213 -31.26 -32.87 6.71
CA GLY A 213 -30.21 -32.15 6.00
C GLY A 213 -28.92 -32.96 5.86
N TYR A 214 -28.59 -33.73 6.90
CA TYR A 214 -27.42 -34.61 6.93
C TYR A 214 -27.51 -35.77 5.92
N TYR A 215 -28.67 -36.44 5.81
CA TYR A 215 -28.90 -37.49 4.81
C TYR A 215 -28.74 -36.96 3.37
N VAL A 216 -29.29 -35.78 3.08
CA VAL A 216 -29.20 -35.17 1.75
C VAL A 216 -27.76 -34.76 1.40
N THR A 217 -26.96 -34.37 2.39
CA THR A 217 -25.59 -33.88 2.17
C THR A 217 -24.54 -35.00 2.12
N THR A 218 -24.75 -36.09 2.87
CA THR A 218 -23.73 -37.14 3.08
C THR A 218 -24.16 -38.53 2.62
N GLY A 219 -25.47 -38.77 2.40
CA GLY A 219 -26.02 -40.09 2.09
C GLY A 219 -26.08 -41.06 3.27
N GLU A 220 -25.65 -40.65 4.48
CA GLU A 220 -25.60 -41.49 5.67
C GLU A 220 -26.45 -40.90 6.82
N ILE A 221 -26.87 -41.75 7.76
CA ILE A 221 -27.71 -41.37 8.94
C ILE A 221 -26.92 -41.55 10.26
N ALA A 222 -25.70 -42.10 10.22
CA ALA A 222 -24.93 -42.44 11.42
C ALA A 222 -24.01 -41.28 11.88
N ASP A 223 -23.99 -41.07 13.21
CA ASP A 223 -23.25 -40.08 14.01
C ASP A 223 -22.86 -38.76 13.30
N PRO A 224 -23.69 -37.71 13.38
CA PRO A 224 -23.55 -36.53 12.53
C PRO A 224 -22.31 -35.69 12.82
N LEU A 225 -21.76 -35.69 14.04
CA LEU A 225 -20.72 -34.73 14.41
C LEU A 225 -19.34 -35.04 13.76
N PRO A 226 -18.81 -36.29 13.80
CA PRO A 226 -17.55 -36.62 13.15
C PRO A 226 -17.59 -36.45 11.62
N ALA A 227 -18.68 -36.86 10.97
CA ALA A 227 -18.79 -36.75 9.51
C ALA A 227 -19.08 -35.31 9.06
N VAL A 228 -19.87 -34.52 9.80
CA VAL A 228 -20.03 -33.09 9.49
C VAL A 228 -18.70 -32.36 9.65
N LEU A 229 -17.92 -32.66 10.69
CA LEU A 229 -16.59 -32.09 10.84
C LEU A 229 -15.67 -32.45 9.67
N ASP A 230 -15.68 -33.71 9.23
CA ASP A 230 -14.87 -34.16 8.10
C ASP A 230 -15.29 -33.47 6.78
N VAL A 231 -16.60 -33.43 6.50
CA VAL A 231 -17.16 -32.75 5.33
C VAL A 231 -16.90 -31.25 5.38
N MET A 232 -17.02 -30.59 6.53
CA MET A 232 -16.81 -29.14 6.68
C MET A 232 -15.35 -28.72 6.67
N LEU A 233 -14.42 -29.57 7.12
CA LEU A 233 -13.03 -29.19 7.32
C LEU A 233 -12.10 -29.74 6.24
N VAL A 234 -12.32 -30.99 5.79
CA VAL A 234 -11.38 -31.75 4.97
C VAL A 234 -11.78 -31.75 3.50
N GLY A 235 -13.01 -32.18 3.17
CA GLY A 235 -13.44 -32.37 1.78
C GLY A 235 -14.91 -32.02 1.55
N LYS A 236 -15.14 -30.82 1.01
CA LYS A 236 -16.46 -30.34 0.60
C LYS A 236 -16.66 -30.56 -0.88
N TYR A 237 -17.76 -31.24 -1.18
CA TYR A 237 -18.30 -31.36 -2.53
C TYR A 237 -19.21 -30.19 -2.89
N HIS A 238 -19.35 -29.23 -1.98
CA HIS A 238 -20.54 -28.41 -1.87
C HIS A 238 -20.11 -26.95 -1.57
N GLY A 239 -20.40 -26.02 -2.47
CA GLY A 239 -19.92 -24.62 -2.42
C GLY A 239 -18.82 -24.28 -3.42
N TRP A 240 -17.94 -23.34 -3.07
CA TRP A 240 -16.93 -22.81 -4.01
C TRP A 240 -15.76 -23.77 -4.21
N ILE A 241 -15.25 -23.90 -5.43
CA ILE A 241 -14.11 -24.79 -5.79
C ILE A 241 -12.90 -24.56 -4.87
N GLY A 242 -12.57 -23.31 -4.57
CA GLY A 242 -11.45 -22.95 -3.69
C GLY A 242 -11.74 -23.19 -2.22
N GLY A 243 -13.02 -23.30 -1.83
CA GLY A 243 -13.48 -23.58 -0.48
C GLY A 243 -13.59 -25.08 -0.15
N TYR A 244 -13.10 -25.96 -1.03
CA TYR A 244 -13.21 -27.43 -0.90
C TYR A 244 -12.67 -27.95 0.44
N SER A 245 -11.65 -27.32 1.00
CA SER A 245 -11.10 -27.68 2.31
C SER A 245 -10.87 -26.41 3.13
N SER A 246 -11.60 -26.28 4.25
CA SER A 246 -11.45 -25.13 5.15
C SER A 246 -10.05 -25.06 5.73
N ILE A 247 -9.49 -26.23 6.10
CA ILE A 247 -8.16 -26.31 6.70
C ILE A 247 -7.10 -25.84 5.71
N ILE A 248 -7.16 -26.32 4.46
CA ILE A 248 -6.15 -25.96 3.46
C ILE A 248 -6.24 -24.48 3.11
N VAL A 249 -7.44 -23.94 2.92
CA VAL A 249 -7.65 -22.49 2.70
C VAL A 249 -7.07 -21.68 3.85
N MET A 250 -7.32 -22.08 5.08
CA MET A 250 -6.82 -21.39 6.27
C MET A 250 -5.29 -21.47 6.38
N LEU A 251 -4.68 -22.65 6.18
CA LEU A 251 -3.22 -22.82 6.23
C LEU A 251 -2.52 -22.00 5.14
N VAL A 252 -3.02 -22.06 3.91
CA VAL A 252 -2.47 -21.31 2.78
C VAL A 252 -2.66 -19.81 2.99
N GLY A 253 -3.84 -19.39 3.48
CA GLY A 253 -4.14 -18.01 3.81
C GLY A 253 -3.26 -17.46 4.94
N LEU A 254 -3.06 -18.21 6.02
CA LEU A 254 -2.17 -17.85 7.13
C LEU A 254 -0.70 -17.79 6.70
N ALA A 255 -0.25 -18.73 5.86
CA ALA A 255 1.09 -18.70 5.27
C ALA A 255 1.29 -17.43 4.42
N LEU A 256 0.31 -17.08 3.58
CA LEU A 256 0.33 -15.86 2.79
C LEU A 256 0.35 -14.61 3.70
N PHE A 257 -0.43 -14.59 4.79
CA PHE A 257 -0.44 -13.48 5.74
C PHE A 257 0.90 -13.35 6.48
N ALA A 258 1.58 -14.46 6.79
CA ALA A 258 2.88 -14.45 7.42
C ALA A 258 3.97 -13.85 6.51
N VAL A 259 3.97 -14.25 5.23
CA VAL A 259 4.92 -13.72 4.22
C VAL A 259 4.62 -12.25 3.89
N CYS A 260 3.34 -11.87 3.85
CA CYS A 260 2.87 -10.54 3.45
C CYS A 260 2.36 -9.67 4.62
N ARG A 261 2.88 -9.89 5.84
CA ARG A 261 2.35 -9.37 7.12
C ARG A 261 2.12 -7.85 7.19
N ARG A 262 2.83 -7.06 6.37
CA ARG A 262 2.70 -5.59 6.31
C ARG A 262 1.72 -5.07 5.25
N TYR A 263 1.28 -5.92 4.32
CA TYR A 263 0.55 -5.52 3.13
C TYR A 263 -0.87 -6.06 3.08
N ILE A 264 -1.12 -7.22 3.71
CA ILE A 264 -2.44 -7.83 3.81
C ILE A 264 -3.10 -7.48 5.15
N LYS A 265 -4.38 -7.13 5.10
CA LYS A 265 -5.16 -6.61 6.24
C LYS A 265 -5.79 -7.73 7.06
N TRP A 266 -4.97 -8.51 7.77
CA TRP A 266 -5.41 -9.65 8.60
C TRP A 266 -6.49 -9.31 9.62
N ARG A 267 -6.56 -8.05 10.08
CA ARG A 267 -7.58 -7.54 11.00
C ARG A 267 -9.00 -7.72 10.45
N ILE A 268 -9.18 -7.61 9.14
CA ILE A 268 -10.49 -7.82 8.49
C ILE A 268 -10.92 -9.27 8.63
N THR A 269 -10.03 -10.22 8.28
CA THR A 269 -10.30 -11.66 8.38
C THR A 269 -10.61 -12.06 9.82
N LEU A 270 -9.80 -11.61 10.79
CA LEU A 270 -10.05 -11.93 12.19
C LEU A 270 -11.38 -11.34 12.68
N ALA A 271 -11.66 -10.07 12.39
CA ALA A 271 -12.91 -9.43 12.78
C ALA A 271 -14.13 -10.12 12.14
N TYR A 272 -14.03 -10.52 10.88
CA TYR A 272 -15.08 -11.27 10.18
C TYR A 272 -15.34 -12.63 10.84
N LEU A 273 -14.30 -13.43 11.10
CA LEU A 273 -14.45 -14.77 11.69
C LEU A 273 -14.98 -14.68 13.13
N VAL A 274 -14.43 -13.80 13.97
CA VAL A 274 -14.91 -13.62 15.34
C VAL A 274 -16.36 -13.13 15.36
N ALA A 275 -16.71 -12.14 14.54
CA ALA A 275 -18.08 -11.64 14.46
C ALA A 275 -19.04 -12.71 13.92
N THR A 276 -18.64 -13.50 12.92
CA THR A 276 -19.45 -14.62 12.41
C THR A 276 -19.72 -15.65 13.50
N ALA A 277 -18.70 -16.01 14.30
CA ALA A 277 -18.88 -16.92 15.42
C ALA A 277 -19.85 -16.36 16.47
N VAL A 278 -19.67 -15.10 16.87
CA VAL A 278 -20.52 -14.44 17.86
C VAL A 278 -21.97 -14.33 17.37
N PHE A 279 -22.18 -13.87 16.13
CA PHE A 279 -23.53 -13.77 15.57
C PHE A 279 -24.18 -15.14 15.41
N SER A 280 -23.41 -16.16 15.02
CA SER A 280 -23.92 -17.54 14.94
C SER A 280 -24.37 -18.09 16.29
N LEU A 281 -23.60 -17.85 17.36
CA LEU A 281 -23.97 -18.22 18.72
C LEU A 281 -25.20 -17.46 19.23
N VAL A 282 -25.30 -16.16 18.92
CA VAL A 282 -26.49 -15.35 19.25
C VAL A 282 -27.71 -15.91 18.54
N MET A 283 -27.59 -16.25 17.26
CA MET A 283 -28.68 -16.89 16.51
C MET A 283 -29.03 -18.24 17.11
N ALA A 284 -28.07 -19.09 17.48
CA ALA A 284 -28.36 -20.34 18.17
C ALA A 284 -29.16 -20.13 19.47
N GLY A 285 -28.92 -19.05 20.21
CA GLY A 285 -29.68 -18.70 21.40
C GLY A 285 -31.11 -18.20 21.13
N ILE A 286 -31.33 -17.51 20.01
CA ILE A 286 -32.65 -16.96 19.63
C ILE A 286 -33.53 -18.03 18.98
N TYR A 287 -32.92 -18.79 18.09
CA TYR A 287 -33.59 -19.70 17.16
C TYR A 287 -33.53 -21.15 17.66
N GLY A 288 -32.49 -21.53 18.40
CA GLY A 288 -32.27 -22.91 18.82
C GLY A 288 -31.41 -23.69 17.82
N GLY A 289 -31.42 -25.02 17.89
CA GLY A 289 -30.48 -25.90 17.20
C GLY A 289 -29.17 -26.11 17.97
N ASP A 290 -28.25 -26.89 17.40
CA ASP A 290 -26.93 -27.15 18.00
C ASP A 290 -26.02 -25.91 17.82
N PRO A 291 -25.61 -25.21 18.91
CA PRO A 291 -24.82 -23.98 18.81
C PRO A 291 -23.42 -24.21 18.22
N LEU A 292 -22.82 -25.36 18.48
CA LEU A 292 -21.49 -25.71 17.98
C LEU A 292 -21.56 -25.96 16.47
N LEU A 293 -22.51 -26.80 16.05
CA LEU A 293 -22.69 -27.16 14.65
C LEU A 293 -23.04 -25.93 13.79
N ARG A 294 -23.91 -25.06 14.30
CA ARG A 294 -24.28 -23.79 13.67
C ARG A 294 -23.10 -22.84 13.54
N THR A 295 -22.28 -22.75 14.58
CA THR A 295 -21.06 -21.92 14.56
C THR A 295 -20.05 -22.42 13.54
N LEU A 296 -19.79 -23.74 13.56
CA LEU A 296 -18.89 -24.38 12.60
C LEU A 296 -19.38 -24.20 11.17
N PHE A 297 -20.68 -24.35 10.94
CA PHE A 297 -21.28 -24.16 9.62
C PHE A 297 -21.01 -22.78 9.04
N HIS A 298 -21.35 -21.70 9.75
CA HIS A 298 -21.20 -20.34 9.21
C HIS A 298 -19.72 -19.92 9.06
N LEU A 299 -18.84 -20.43 9.92
CA LEU A 299 -17.39 -20.19 9.82
C LEU A 299 -16.74 -20.95 8.66
N PHE A 300 -17.10 -22.22 8.51
CA PHE A 300 -16.41 -23.15 7.62
C PHE A 300 -17.20 -23.47 6.35
N MET A 301 -18.30 -22.77 6.08
CA MET A 301 -18.90 -22.79 4.75
C MET A 301 -17.84 -22.39 3.70
N GLY A 302 -17.72 -23.15 2.60
CA GLY A 302 -16.66 -22.96 1.60
C GLY A 302 -16.55 -21.54 1.04
N SER A 303 -17.68 -20.84 0.90
CA SER A 303 -17.72 -19.44 0.48
C SER A 303 -17.22 -18.46 1.55
N SER A 304 -17.52 -18.70 2.82
CA SER A 304 -17.16 -17.86 3.97
C SER A 304 -15.64 -17.83 4.16
N ILE A 305 -15.02 -19.01 4.31
CA ILE A 305 -13.59 -19.11 4.61
C ILE A 305 -12.72 -18.65 3.45
N PHE A 306 -13.06 -19.02 2.20
CA PHE A 306 -12.32 -18.58 1.02
C PHE A 306 -12.42 -17.07 0.83
N MET A 307 -13.62 -16.50 0.99
CA MET A 307 -13.82 -15.05 0.94
C MET A 307 -13.01 -14.34 2.03
N ALA A 308 -13.01 -14.85 3.27
CA ALA A 308 -12.33 -14.23 4.41
C ALA A 308 -10.82 -14.07 4.19
N PHE A 309 -10.17 -15.04 3.56
CA PHE A 309 -8.72 -15.00 3.31
C PHE A 309 -8.34 -14.33 2.00
N PHE A 310 -9.06 -14.57 0.90
CA PHE A 310 -8.60 -14.21 -0.45
C PHE A 310 -9.39 -13.09 -1.14
N MET A 311 -10.57 -12.71 -0.63
CA MET A 311 -11.40 -11.65 -1.25
C MET A 311 -11.64 -10.45 -0.33
N ALA A 312 -11.95 -10.68 0.94
CA ALA A 312 -12.25 -9.64 1.93
C ALA A 312 -11.01 -8.83 2.34
N THR A 313 -9.81 -9.34 2.07
CA THR A 313 -8.53 -8.69 2.38
C THR A 313 -7.90 -7.99 1.18
N ASP A 314 -8.59 -7.94 0.03
CA ASP A 314 -8.11 -7.23 -1.16
C ASP A 314 -7.81 -5.77 -0.76
N PRO A 315 -6.54 -5.35 -0.76
CA PRO A 315 -6.18 -4.08 -0.16
C PRO A 315 -6.76 -2.90 -0.96
N ALA A 316 -7.01 -3.08 -2.27
CA ALA A 316 -7.50 -2.04 -3.16
C ALA A 316 -8.95 -1.59 -2.87
N THR A 317 -9.77 -2.46 -2.29
CA THR A 317 -11.23 -2.27 -2.15
C THR A 317 -11.69 -2.22 -0.69
N THR A 318 -10.73 -2.17 0.25
CA THR A 318 -10.96 -2.22 1.70
C THR A 318 -10.42 -0.96 2.41
N PRO A 319 -10.89 -0.64 3.62
CA PRO A 319 -10.51 0.60 4.30
C PRO A 319 -9.05 0.60 4.74
N LEU A 320 -8.48 1.80 4.88
CA LEU A 320 -7.08 2.01 5.25
C LEU A 320 -6.84 1.93 6.77
N THR A 321 -7.71 2.55 7.56
CA THR A 321 -7.54 2.69 9.02
C THR A 321 -7.77 1.37 9.76
N HIS A 322 -7.11 1.17 10.90
CA HIS A 322 -7.29 -0.05 11.69
C HIS A 322 -8.72 -0.20 12.23
N LEU A 323 -9.31 0.89 12.72
CA LEU A 323 -10.69 0.89 13.20
C LEU A 323 -11.68 0.63 12.04
N GLY A 324 -11.47 1.27 10.89
CA GLY A 324 -12.27 1.03 9.70
C GLY A 324 -12.20 -0.43 9.23
N GLN A 325 -11.04 -1.08 9.32
CA GLN A 325 -10.88 -2.52 9.01
C GLN A 325 -11.69 -3.44 9.93
N ILE A 326 -11.75 -3.12 11.23
CA ILE A 326 -12.53 -3.91 12.19
C ILE A 326 -14.03 -3.73 11.92
N ILE A 327 -14.49 -2.49 11.76
CA ILE A 327 -15.90 -2.19 11.43
C ILE A 327 -16.29 -2.86 10.11
N PHE A 328 -15.39 -2.85 9.12
CA PHE A 328 -15.61 -3.53 7.85
C PHE A 328 -15.80 -5.03 8.03
N GLY A 329 -14.93 -5.71 8.79
CA GLY A 329 -15.04 -7.15 9.03
C GLY A 329 -16.29 -7.53 9.81
N VAL A 330 -16.65 -6.77 10.85
CA VAL A 330 -17.88 -6.98 11.64
C VAL A 330 -19.13 -6.75 10.79
N GLY A 331 -19.18 -5.65 10.03
CA GLY A 331 -20.30 -5.35 9.13
C GLY A 331 -20.45 -6.38 8.01
N LEU A 332 -19.33 -6.89 7.49
CA LEU A 332 -19.32 -7.97 6.51
C LEU A 332 -19.91 -9.26 7.08
N ALA A 333 -19.54 -9.63 8.32
CA ALA A 333 -20.09 -10.80 8.99
C ALA A 333 -21.60 -10.65 9.26
N LEU A 334 -22.01 -9.49 9.79
CA LEU A 334 -23.42 -9.20 10.07
C LEU A 334 -24.28 -9.29 8.81
N LEU A 335 -23.88 -8.62 7.73
CA LEU A 335 -24.61 -8.65 6.46
C LEU A 335 -24.61 -10.05 5.85
N THR A 336 -23.49 -10.78 5.94
CA THR A 336 -23.42 -12.17 5.45
C THR A 336 -24.45 -13.03 6.16
N MET A 337 -24.51 -12.95 7.49
CA MET A 337 -25.47 -13.71 8.30
C MET A 337 -26.92 -13.34 7.99
N ILE A 338 -27.24 -12.04 7.94
CA ILE A 338 -28.59 -11.58 7.61
C ILE A 338 -29.03 -12.08 6.23
N ILE A 339 -28.17 -11.93 5.22
CA ILE A 339 -28.51 -12.35 3.85
C ILE A 339 -28.64 -13.88 3.76
N GLN A 340 -27.75 -14.64 4.42
CA GLN A 340 -27.80 -16.10 4.37
C GLN A 340 -28.99 -16.69 5.11
N VAL A 341 -29.36 -16.14 6.27
CA VAL A 341 -30.45 -16.68 7.12
C VAL A 341 -31.83 -16.28 6.60
N TYR A 342 -32.02 -15.02 6.20
CA TYR A 342 -33.34 -14.51 5.84
C TYR A 342 -33.64 -14.50 4.34
N MET A 343 -32.62 -14.43 3.48
CA MET A 343 -32.82 -14.36 2.02
C MET A 343 -32.56 -15.68 1.29
N GLY A 344 -32.14 -16.74 2.01
CA GLY A 344 -31.87 -18.06 1.41
C GLY A 344 -30.76 -18.08 0.36
N PHE A 345 -29.98 -17.01 0.28
CA PHE A 345 -28.94 -16.86 -0.73
C PHE A 345 -27.60 -17.33 -0.16
N LEU A 346 -27.21 -18.58 -0.42
CA LEU A 346 -25.91 -19.16 0.00
C LEU A 346 -24.69 -18.39 -0.57
N GLY A 347 -24.90 -17.49 -1.55
CA GLY A 347 -23.92 -16.52 -2.04
C GLY A 347 -23.88 -15.18 -1.29
N GLY A 348 -24.59 -15.05 -0.16
CA GLY A 348 -24.81 -13.78 0.56
C GLY A 348 -23.54 -13.04 0.97
N SER A 349 -22.44 -13.76 1.19
CA SER A 349 -21.14 -13.18 1.50
C SER A 349 -20.58 -12.30 0.36
N ILE A 350 -20.88 -12.60 -0.90
CA ILE A 350 -20.46 -11.77 -2.05
C ILE A 350 -21.22 -10.45 -2.07
N LEU A 351 -22.54 -10.50 -1.86
CA LEU A 351 -23.37 -9.30 -1.80
C LEU A 351 -22.96 -8.42 -0.61
N ALA A 352 -22.77 -9.03 0.56
CA ALA A 352 -22.27 -8.36 1.74
C ALA A 352 -20.90 -7.69 1.49
N LEU A 353 -19.97 -8.38 0.80
CA LEU A 353 -18.66 -7.83 0.45
C LEU A 353 -18.78 -6.60 -0.45
N VAL A 354 -19.61 -6.66 -1.50
CA VAL A 354 -19.82 -5.53 -2.42
C VAL A 354 -20.42 -4.34 -1.68
N ILE A 355 -21.44 -4.55 -0.84
CA ILE A 355 -22.05 -3.51 -0.01
C ILE A 355 -21.00 -2.88 0.91
N MET A 356 -20.24 -3.69 1.64
CA MET A 356 -19.20 -3.18 2.53
C MET A 356 -18.08 -2.46 1.79
N ASN A 357 -17.70 -2.90 0.58
CA ASN A 357 -16.71 -2.18 -0.23
C ASN A 357 -17.18 -0.74 -0.54
N LEU A 358 -18.47 -0.54 -0.85
CA LEU A 358 -19.03 0.79 -1.11
C LEU A 358 -19.00 1.72 0.12
N THR A 359 -19.01 1.17 1.34
CA THR A 359 -18.89 1.95 2.58
C THR A 359 -17.46 2.39 2.89
N CYS A 360 -16.45 1.84 2.20
CA CYS A 360 -15.04 2.11 2.48
C CYS A 360 -14.64 3.59 2.47
N PRO A 361 -15.13 4.47 1.57
CA PRO A 361 -14.82 5.91 1.63
C PRO A 361 -15.25 6.58 2.93
N ILE A 362 -16.34 6.11 3.56
CA ILE A 362 -16.81 6.60 4.86
C ILE A 362 -15.92 6.01 5.95
N LEU A 363 -15.66 4.70 5.92
CA LEU A 363 -14.82 4.01 6.89
C LEU A 363 -13.35 4.51 6.89
N ASP A 364 -12.83 4.96 5.75
CA ASP A 364 -11.51 5.59 5.64
C ASP A 364 -11.42 6.89 6.48
N ASN A 365 -12.55 7.54 6.77
CA ASN A 365 -12.61 8.69 7.65
C ASN A 365 -12.75 8.34 9.14
N ILE A 366 -13.09 7.08 9.45
CA ILE A 366 -13.26 6.59 10.82
C ILE A 366 -11.93 6.04 11.33
N GLY A 367 -11.49 6.51 12.50
CA GLY A 367 -10.20 6.12 13.07
C GLY A 367 -9.01 6.63 12.28
N LYS A 368 -9.13 7.83 11.67
CA LYS A 368 -7.98 8.57 11.13
C LYS A 368 -6.91 8.68 12.22
N MET A 369 -5.67 8.41 11.85
CA MET A 369 -4.56 8.60 12.78
C MET A 369 -4.37 10.09 13.02
N ARG A 370 -4.43 10.48 14.30
CA ARG A 370 -4.05 11.82 14.74
C ARG A 370 -2.53 11.90 14.85
N PRO A 371 -1.90 13.05 14.58
CA PRO A 371 -0.48 13.24 14.80
C PRO A 371 -0.15 12.89 16.24
N ARG A 372 0.77 11.96 16.42
CA ARG A 372 1.30 11.60 17.74
C ARG A 372 2.76 11.24 17.57
N LYS A 373 3.60 11.73 18.49
CA LYS A 373 4.98 11.27 18.65
C LYS A 373 4.93 9.78 18.97
N ARG A 374 5.51 8.95 18.11
CA ARG A 374 5.57 7.50 18.34
C ARG A 374 6.82 7.16 19.12
N ASP A 375 6.65 6.48 20.25
CA ASP A 375 7.74 6.11 21.15
C ASP A 375 8.63 5.00 20.57
N GLU A 376 8.08 4.16 19.68
CA GLU A 376 8.81 3.10 19.00
C GLU A 376 8.53 3.10 17.49
N GLN A 377 9.60 3.13 16.70
CA GLN A 377 9.52 2.87 15.27
C GLN A 377 10.63 1.95 14.77
N GLU A 378 10.19 0.91 14.08
CA GLU A 378 11.03 0.21 13.14
C GLU A 378 11.13 1.11 11.90
N ILE A 379 12.22 1.88 11.78
CA ILE A 379 12.59 2.47 10.48
C ILE A 379 12.79 1.28 9.52
N LEU A 380 12.78 1.47 8.20
CA LEU A 380 13.08 0.35 7.29
C LEU A 380 14.34 0.61 6.47
N SER A 381 15.15 -0.44 6.40
CA SER A 381 16.33 -0.51 5.54
C SER A 381 15.81 -0.63 4.12
N GLY A 382 16.14 0.31 3.25
CA GLY A 382 15.80 0.18 1.85
C GLY A 382 16.24 1.36 0.99
N GLN A 383 17.02 1.04 -0.04
CA GLN A 383 17.06 1.81 -1.28
C GLN A 383 15.81 1.43 -2.08
N HIS A 384 14.91 2.38 -2.35
CA HIS A 384 13.94 2.22 -3.42
C HIS A 384 13.64 3.56 -4.09
N PHE A 385 14.28 3.77 -5.23
CA PHE A 385 13.60 4.38 -6.36
C PHE A 385 13.06 3.22 -7.20
N ALA A 386 11.78 2.89 -7.06
CA ALA A 386 11.17 1.94 -7.98
C ALA A 386 11.28 2.53 -9.39
N THR A 387 11.92 1.81 -10.31
CA THR A 387 11.98 2.21 -11.73
C THR A 387 10.58 2.25 -12.35
N THR A 388 9.68 1.44 -11.79
CA THR A 388 8.28 1.32 -12.21
C THR A 388 7.33 1.77 -11.10
N VAL A 389 6.41 2.69 -11.43
CA VAL A 389 5.37 3.17 -10.52
C VAL A 389 4.03 2.55 -10.92
N TYR A 390 3.33 1.97 -9.95
CA TYR A 390 1.99 1.40 -10.10
C TYR A 390 0.93 2.20 -9.33
N ASP A 391 -0.34 1.97 -9.66
CA ASP A 391 -1.46 2.52 -8.87
C ASP A 391 -1.44 2.04 -7.42
N CYS A 392 -1.96 2.88 -6.53
CA CYS A 392 -2.02 2.59 -5.11
C CYS A 392 -2.89 1.36 -4.83
N ILE A 393 -2.27 0.32 -4.27
CA ILE A 393 -2.99 -0.88 -3.84
C ILE A 393 -3.62 -0.73 -2.45
N ARG A 394 -3.51 0.44 -1.80
CA ARG A 394 -4.15 0.76 -0.50
C ARG A 394 -3.85 -0.24 0.63
N CYS A 395 -2.63 -0.76 0.68
CA CYS A 395 -2.16 -1.66 1.74
C CYS A 395 -1.98 -1.00 3.12
N GLY A 396 -1.89 0.34 3.17
CA GLY A 396 -1.73 1.09 4.42
C GLY A 396 -0.30 1.08 5.01
N ALA A 397 0.66 0.42 4.37
CA ALA A 397 2.05 0.33 4.85
C ALA A 397 2.68 1.72 5.13
N CYS A 398 2.41 2.70 4.26
CA CYS A 398 2.88 4.08 4.42
C CYS A 398 2.39 4.78 5.69
N MET A 399 1.22 4.43 6.20
CA MET A 399 0.66 5.03 7.41
C MET A 399 1.22 4.34 8.66
N ASN A 400 1.53 3.05 8.56
CA ASN A 400 2.16 2.30 9.64
C ASN A 400 3.63 2.73 9.87
N ILE A 401 4.33 3.22 8.85
CA ILE A 401 5.74 3.64 8.97
C ILE A 401 5.92 5.14 9.24
N CYS A 402 4.86 5.94 9.19
CA CYS A 402 4.97 7.39 9.31
C CYS A 402 5.37 7.81 10.74
N VAL A 403 6.45 8.59 10.87
CA VAL A 403 7.01 9.07 12.16
C VAL A 403 6.05 9.94 12.97
N ASN A 404 5.25 10.73 12.27
CA ASN A 404 4.27 11.61 12.89
C ASN A 404 2.86 11.02 12.86
N GLY A 405 2.71 9.72 12.56
CA GLY A 405 1.39 9.06 12.51
C GLY A 405 0.46 9.59 11.41
N LEU A 406 1.00 10.21 10.36
CA LEU A 406 0.20 10.79 9.28
C LEU A 406 -0.35 9.70 8.35
N SER A 407 -1.21 10.13 7.42
CA SER A 407 -1.76 9.29 6.35
C SER A 407 -1.20 9.70 4.96
N PRO A 408 0.05 9.34 4.61
CA PRO A 408 0.71 9.82 3.38
C PRO A 408 -0.09 9.62 2.10
N VAL A 409 -0.76 8.48 1.95
CA VAL A 409 -1.60 8.18 0.78
C VAL A 409 -2.83 9.09 0.70
N LEU A 410 -3.44 9.43 1.83
CA LEU A 410 -4.61 10.31 1.87
C LEU A 410 -4.20 11.77 1.62
N ILE A 411 -3.06 12.20 2.19
CA ILE A 411 -2.43 13.49 1.91
C ILE A 411 -2.18 13.64 0.41
N LYS A 412 -1.54 12.63 -0.21
CA LYS A 412 -1.30 12.63 -1.66
C LYS A 412 -2.60 12.74 -2.47
N GLN A 413 -3.64 12.01 -2.09
CA GLN A 413 -4.94 12.05 -2.78
C GLN A 413 -5.64 13.40 -2.65
N ALA A 414 -5.64 14.00 -1.45
CA ALA A 414 -6.20 15.33 -1.24
C ALA A 414 -5.46 16.39 -2.06
N ARG A 415 -4.13 16.28 -2.14
CA ARG A 415 -3.30 17.18 -2.96
C ARG A 415 -3.57 17.04 -4.45
N ALA A 416 -3.70 15.81 -4.97
CA ALA A 416 -4.05 15.57 -6.38
C ALA A 416 -5.39 16.25 -6.77
N LYS A 417 -6.30 16.39 -5.79
CA LYS A 417 -7.58 17.08 -5.95
C LYS A 417 -7.55 18.57 -5.60
N LYS A 418 -6.39 19.11 -5.20
CA LYS A 418 -6.22 20.49 -4.70
C LYS A 418 -7.19 20.84 -3.55
N ASP A 419 -7.50 19.87 -2.69
CA ASP A 419 -8.47 20.03 -1.59
C ASP A 419 -7.74 20.46 -0.29
N ALA A 420 -7.65 21.77 -0.07
CA ALA A 420 -6.94 22.38 1.06
C ALA A 420 -7.53 21.97 2.42
N ASN A 421 -8.86 21.98 2.53
CA ASN A 421 -9.57 21.57 3.75
C ASN A 421 -9.23 20.14 4.16
N LYS A 422 -9.18 19.21 3.20
CA LYS A 422 -8.77 17.84 3.50
C LYS A 422 -7.32 17.74 3.92
N LEU A 423 -6.42 18.51 3.32
CA LEU A 423 -4.99 18.49 3.68
C LEU A 423 -4.77 18.94 5.13
N MET A 424 -5.46 19.99 5.56
CA MET A 424 -5.45 20.44 6.95
C MET A 424 -6.05 19.38 7.88
N SER A 425 -7.18 18.76 7.48
CA SER A 425 -7.78 17.66 8.25
C SER A 425 -6.90 16.41 8.36
N PHE A 426 -5.92 16.26 7.44
CA PHE A 426 -4.96 15.18 7.42
C PHE A 426 -3.61 15.56 8.02
N HIS A 427 -3.50 16.76 8.57
CA HIS A 427 -2.31 17.22 9.28
C HIS A 427 -1.05 17.17 8.41
N ALA A 428 -1.19 17.51 7.13
CA ALA A 428 -0.11 17.45 6.14
C ALA A 428 1.10 18.32 6.55
N GLU A 429 0.85 19.41 7.28
CA GLU A 429 1.82 20.35 7.87
C GLU A 429 2.79 19.70 8.86
N TYR A 430 2.46 18.54 9.42
CA TYR A 430 3.37 17.82 10.31
C TYR A 430 4.33 16.88 9.55
N CYS A 431 4.30 16.80 8.21
CA CYS A 431 5.14 15.84 7.48
C CYS A 431 6.65 16.19 7.60
N ALA A 432 7.44 15.29 8.19
CA ALA A 432 8.89 15.48 8.38
C ALA A 432 9.76 15.27 7.12
N GLY A 433 9.19 14.88 5.97
CA GLY A 433 9.99 14.63 4.75
C GLY A 433 10.99 13.47 4.85
N CYS A 434 10.82 12.56 5.82
CA CYS A 434 11.79 11.48 6.07
C CYS A 434 11.87 10.42 4.96
N GLY A 435 10.86 10.32 4.09
CA GLY A 435 10.83 9.36 2.97
C GLY A 435 10.48 7.91 3.34
N ASN A 436 10.29 7.56 4.62
CA ASN A 436 9.95 6.20 5.06
C ASN A 436 8.72 5.62 4.32
N CYS A 437 7.71 6.46 4.07
CA CYS A 437 6.50 6.07 3.35
C CYS A 437 6.75 5.66 1.88
N ASN A 438 7.81 6.18 1.24
CA ASN A 438 8.22 5.79 -0.11
C ASN A 438 8.88 4.42 -0.10
N VAL A 439 9.81 4.20 0.84
CA VAL A 439 10.60 2.95 0.95
C VAL A 439 9.69 1.74 1.15
N VAL A 440 8.58 1.88 1.88
CA VAL A 440 7.65 0.78 2.15
C VAL A 440 6.60 0.57 1.07
N CYS A 441 6.50 1.47 0.09
CA CYS A 441 5.42 1.42 -0.88
C CYS A 441 5.65 0.30 -1.90
N PRO A 442 4.83 -0.77 -1.91
CA PRO A 442 5.02 -1.87 -2.84
C PRO A 442 4.69 -1.46 -4.29
N ALA A 443 3.89 -0.40 -4.45
CA ALA A 443 3.55 0.18 -5.74
C ALA A 443 4.59 1.20 -6.24
N GLY A 444 5.68 1.44 -5.50
CA GLY A 444 6.72 2.40 -5.92
C GLY A 444 6.24 3.86 -5.93
N ILE A 445 5.14 4.16 -5.21
CA ILE A 445 4.53 5.49 -5.23
C ILE A 445 5.36 6.42 -4.36
N TYR A 446 5.69 7.58 -4.92
CA TYR A 446 6.17 8.72 -4.15
C TYR A 446 5.03 9.29 -3.30
N LEU A 447 5.02 8.95 -2.02
CA LEU A 447 4.02 9.28 -1.00
C LEU A 447 4.48 10.38 -0.04
N GLU A 448 5.77 10.69 -0.02
CA GLU A 448 6.30 11.84 0.68
C GLU A 448 5.50 13.09 0.27
N SER A 449 5.03 13.81 1.27
CA SER A 449 4.25 15.02 1.09
C SER A 449 5.06 16.06 0.33
N GLU A 450 4.63 16.44 -0.87
CA GLU A 450 5.10 17.67 -1.54
C GLU A 450 4.66 18.92 -0.75
N THR A 451 3.63 18.78 0.09
CA THR A 451 3.18 19.73 1.11
C THR A 451 4.04 19.61 2.35
N LEU A 452 5.24 20.13 2.23
CA LEU A 452 6.01 20.79 3.26
C LEU A 452 5.39 20.89 4.65
N GLY A 453 5.73 19.94 5.51
CA GLY A 453 5.84 20.22 6.93
C GLY A 453 7.16 20.91 7.23
N TYR A 454 7.35 22.12 6.69
CA TYR A 454 8.47 22.97 7.10
C TYR A 454 8.23 23.62 8.46
N ASN A 455 6.99 23.70 8.93
CA ASN A 455 6.74 24.36 10.19
C ASN A 455 6.92 23.33 11.30
N LEU A 456 8.08 23.41 11.96
CA LEU A 456 8.10 23.12 13.38
C LEU A 456 7.15 24.13 14.02
N SER A 457 6.31 23.69 14.97
CA SER A 457 5.67 24.69 15.83
C SER A 457 6.77 25.51 16.51
N GLU A 458 6.48 26.73 16.93
CA GLU A 458 7.48 27.53 17.68
C GLU A 458 8.01 26.78 18.90
N GLU A 459 7.16 25.97 19.53
CA GLU A 459 7.53 25.09 20.64
C GLU A 459 8.51 23.99 20.19
N GLU A 460 8.18 23.25 19.12
CA GLU A 460 9.06 22.18 18.60
C GLU A 460 10.42 22.73 18.13
N ALA A 461 10.44 23.93 17.55
CA ALA A 461 11.67 24.60 17.13
C ALA A 461 12.54 24.94 18.35
N LYS A 462 11.95 25.59 19.36
CA LYS A 462 12.66 25.93 20.61
C LYS A 462 13.16 24.70 21.35
N GLU A 463 12.35 23.64 21.45
CA GLU A 463 12.77 22.37 22.06
C GLU A 463 13.99 21.78 21.34
N MET A 464 13.96 21.77 20.00
CA MET A 464 15.07 21.24 19.19
C MET A 464 16.34 22.09 19.33
N GLU A 465 16.21 23.41 19.31
CA GLU A 465 17.33 24.33 19.50
C GLU A 465 17.96 24.17 20.89
N GLN A 466 17.14 24.15 21.94
CA GLN A 466 17.60 23.97 23.33
C GLN A 466 18.26 22.62 23.56
N GLN A 467 17.80 21.58 22.88
CA GLN A 467 18.30 20.23 23.06
C GLN A 467 19.64 19.99 22.35
N PHE A 468 19.86 20.59 21.17
CA PHE A 468 20.97 20.20 20.29
C PHE A 468 21.93 21.32 19.90
N LEU A 469 21.54 22.59 20.04
CA LEU A 469 22.33 23.73 19.58
C LEU A 469 22.86 24.55 20.76
N THR A 470 23.92 25.28 20.50
CA THR A 470 24.60 26.13 21.48
C THR A 470 24.96 27.44 20.79
N GLY A 471 24.71 28.58 21.44
CA GLY A 471 25.12 29.88 20.91
C GLY A 471 24.07 30.98 21.01
N THR A 472 24.29 32.01 20.21
CA THR A 472 23.39 33.15 20.05
C THR A 472 22.41 32.89 18.92
N ALA A 473 21.14 33.18 19.17
CA ALA A 473 20.09 33.12 18.17
C ALA A 473 20.12 34.38 17.29
N ASP A 474 20.09 34.19 15.97
CA ASP A 474 19.88 35.22 14.96
C ASP A 474 18.66 34.82 14.12
N GLU A 475 17.80 35.78 13.81
CA GLU A 475 16.52 35.51 13.14
C GLU A 475 16.69 34.94 11.72
N ASP A 476 17.77 35.31 11.03
CA ASP A 476 17.96 35.02 9.61
C ASP A 476 18.88 33.81 9.40
N VAL A 477 19.88 33.63 10.26
CA VAL A 477 20.85 32.52 10.12
C VAL A 477 20.67 31.40 11.15
N GLY A 478 19.78 31.56 12.14
CA GLY A 478 19.51 30.59 13.21
C GLY A 478 20.53 30.66 14.36
N VAL A 479 20.54 29.66 15.25
CA VAL A 479 21.48 29.60 16.39
C VAL A 479 22.88 29.24 15.90
N TYR A 480 23.89 30.03 16.30
CA TYR A 480 25.30 29.75 16.02
C TYR A 480 26.25 30.31 17.09
N THR A 481 27.47 29.76 17.14
CA THR A 481 28.57 30.25 18.00
C THR A 481 29.69 30.94 17.24
N ASP A 482 29.95 30.52 16.00
CA ASP A 482 31.03 31.09 15.18
C ASP A 482 30.64 31.02 13.70
N ILE A 483 31.06 32.01 12.92
CA ILE A 483 30.85 32.08 11.48
C ILE A 483 32.10 32.61 10.79
N PHE A 484 32.64 31.84 9.84
CA PHE A 484 33.88 32.21 9.15
C PHE A 484 33.96 31.59 7.76
N SER A 485 34.83 32.14 6.91
CA SER A 485 35.18 31.52 5.62
C SER A 485 36.31 30.52 5.82
N ALA A 486 36.29 29.37 5.15
CA ALA A 486 37.30 28.33 5.29
C ALA A 486 37.64 27.65 3.96
N LYS A 487 38.91 27.29 3.80
CA LYS A 487 39.41 26.41 2.73
C LYS A 487 40.22 25.28 3.34
N SER A 488 39.99 24.06 2.85
CA SER A 488 40.74 22.86 3.21
C SER A 488 41.79 22.49 2.16
N SER A 489 42.66 21.54 2.50
CA SER A 489 43.64 20.95 1.57
C SER A 489 43.03 19.99 0.54
N ILE A 490 41.75 19.62 0.68
CA ILE A 490 41.07 18.66 -0.19
C ILE A 490 40.22 19.41 -1.22
N ASP A 491 40.40 19.08 -2.50
CA ASP A 491 39.52 19.60 -3.56
C ASP A 491 38.09 19.08 -3.41
N GLY A 492 37.11 19.99 -3.44
CA GLY A 492 35.66 19.71 -3.38
C GLY A 492 34.84 20.61 -4.31
N GLN A 493 33.53 20.73 -4.07
CA GLN A 493 32.68 21.64 -4.86
C GLN A 493 33.11 23.11 -4.70
N ASP A 494 33.34 23.49 -3.43
CA ASP A 494 33.79 24.81 -3.00
C ASP A 494 35.14 24.65 -2.27
N GLY A 495 35.27 25.05 -1.00
CA GLY A 495 36.50 24.93 -0.21
C GLY A 495 36.85 23.52 0.28
N GLY A 496 36.11 22.49 -0.16
CA GLY A 496 36.33 21.10 0.27
C GLY A 496 36.03 20.79 1.74
N VAL A 497 35.44 21.75 2.46
CA VAL A 497 35.30 21.71 3.92
C VAL A 497 34.44 20.53 4.39
N ALA A 498 33.33 20.22 3.70
CA ALA A 498 32.47 19.09 4.06
C ALA A 498 33.23 17.75 4.02
N THR A 499 34.00 17.54 2.95
CA THR A 499 34.81 16.34 2.79
C THR A 499 35.93 16.30 3.84
N SER A 500 36.61 17.41 4.07
CA SER A 500 37.69 17.50 5.07
C SER A 500 37.21 17.24 6.50
N LEU A 501 36.03 17.76 6.87
CA LEU A 501 35.35 17.45 8.14
C LEU A 501 35.11 15.95 8.31
N LEU A 502 34.64 15.29 7.25
CA LEU A 502 34.40 13.85 7.28
C LEU A 502 35.69 13.03 7.39
N VAL A 503 36.70 13.36 6.58
CA VAL A 503 38.01 12.66 6.59
C VAL A 503 38.67 12.80 7.96
N SER A 504 38.85 14.02 8.46
CA SER A 504 39.47 14.25 9.77
C SER A 504 38.65 13.65 10.91
N GLY A 505 37.31 13.75 10.83
CA GLY A 505 36.43 13.15 11.82
C GLY A 505 36.55 11.62 11.88
N MET A 506 36.68 10.95 10.74
CA MET A 506 36.94 9.51 10.67
C MET A 506 38.33 9.15 11.19
N GLU A 507 39.38 9.84 10.74
CA GLU A 507 40.76 9.58 11.16
C GLU A 507 40.97 9.78 12.67
N LYS A 508 40.24 10.73 13.27
CA LYS A 508 40.27 11.02 14.70
C LYS A 508 39.25 10.23 15.52
N GLY A 509 38.51 9.31 14.90
CA GLY A 509 37.55 8.43 15.57
C GLY A 509 36.33 9.16 16.17
N LEU A 510 35.94 10.31 15.62
CA LEU A 510 34.74 11.04 16.05
C LEU A 510 33.46 10.34 15.60
N PHE A 511 33.49 9.66 14.46
CA PHE A 511 32.38 8.82 14.01
C PHE A 511 32.87 7.59 13.24
N ASP A 512 32.11 6.50 13.38
CA ASP A 512 32.40 5.18 12.82
C ASP A 512 31.96 5.04 11.35
N ALA A 513 31.07 5.93 10.91
CA ALA A 513 30.49 5.93 9.58
C ALA A 513 29.87 7.29 9.27
N ALA A 514 29.82 7.62 7.97
CA ALA A 514 29.19 8.81 7.45
C ALA A 514 28.11 8.46 6.43
N ILE A 515 26.98 9.15 6.48
CA ILE A 515 25.92 9.06 5.47
C ILE A 515 26.13 10.21 4.49
N VAL A 516 26.46 9.87 3.26
CA VAL A 516 26.83 10.81 2.19
C VAL A 516 26.08 10.51 0.90
N VAL A 517 26.11 11.41 -0.07
CA VAL A 517 25.43 11.24 -1.37
C VAL A 517 26.43 10.96 -2.48
N GLN A 518 26.26 9.82 -3.16
CA GLN A 518 27.04 9.43 -4.32
C GLN A 518 26.18 9.36 -5.58
N ARG A 519 26.80 9.55 -6.75
CA ARG A 519 26.17 9.24 -8.03
C ARG A 519 26.18 7.73 -8.22
N MET A 520 25.11 7.19 -8.80
CA MET A 520 24.93 5.76 -9.01
C MET A 520 25.15 5.40 -10.47
N ASP A 521 24.21 5.77 -11.33
CA ASP A 521 24.24 5.58 -12.77
C ASP A 521 23.89 6.93 -13.42
N GLY A 522 24.78 7.44 -14.27
CA GLY A 522 24.71 8.79 -14.79
C GLY A 522 24.68 9.86 -13.68
N TYR A 523 23.69 10.76 -13.75
CA TYR A 523 23.51 11.84 -12.79
C TYR A 523 22.54 11.49 -11.65
N LEU A 524 21.94 10.29 -11.68
CA LEU A 524 21.11 9.81 -10.58
C LEU A 524 21.98 9.63 -9.33
N ALA A 525 21.47 10.08 -8.18
CA ALA A 525 22.19 10.03 -6.92
C ALA A 525 21.42 9.27 -5.85
N ASP A 526 22.16 8.62 -4.95
CA ASP A 526 21.60 7.94 -3.78
C ASP A 526 22.45 8.16 -2.53
N ALA A 527 21.84 7.96 -1.38
CA ALA A 527 22.54 7.98 -0.10
C ALA A 527 23.35 6.69 0.01
N VAL A 528 24.58 6.79 0.50
CA VAL A 528 25.43 5.66 0.80
C VAL A 528 26.01 5.81 2.20
N VAL A 529 26.40 4.68 2.77
CA VAL A 529 27.21 4.65 3.98
C VAL A 529 28.67 4.63 3.56
N ALA A 530 29.43 5.61 3.99
CA ALA A 530 30.88 5.60 3.93
C ALA A 530 31.43 5.12 5.27
N GLU A 531 32.20 4.03 5.28
CA GLU A 531 32.88 3.50 6.48
C GLU A 531 34.39 3.78 6.45
N ASN A 532 34.91 4.34 5.36
CA ASN A 532 36.31 4.73 5.19
C ASN A 532 36.47 6.04 4.37
N VAL A 533 37.68 6.59 4.39
CA VAL A 533 38.03 7.86 3.72
C VAL A 533 37.81 7.78 2.20
N ASP A 534 38.16 6.67 1.55
CA ASP A 534 38.01 6.51 0.10
C ASP A 534 36.54 6.61 -0.34
N GLU A 535 35.62 6.02 0.44
CA GLU A 535 34.18 6.12 0.21
C GLU A 535 33.65 7.55 0.41
N VAL A 536 34.21 8.30 1.37
CA VAL A 536 33.91 9.72 1.53
C VAL A 536 34.36 10.52 0.30
N LEU A 537 35.57 10.27 -0.22
CA LEU A 537 36.11 10.98 -1.37
C LEU A 537 35.30 10.74 -2.66
N LYS A 538 34.69 9.56 -2.82
CA LYS A 538 33.75 9.27 -3.93
C LYS A 538 32.46 10.09 -3.88
N ALA A 539 32.09 10.62 -2.71
CA ALA A 539 30.88 11.42 -2.52
C ALA A 539 31.06 12.92 -2.81
N LYS A 540 32.24 13.36 -3.26
CA LYS A 540 32.53 14.76 -3.60
C LYS A 540 31.56 15.35 -4.65
N GLY A 541 31.42 16.67 -4.59
CA GLY A 541 30.61 17.45 -5.54
C GLY A 541 29.12 17.47 -5.19
N THR A 542 28.46 18.55 -5.56
CA THR A 542 27.03 18.75 -5.28
C THR A 542 26.17 18.01 -6.29
N LYS A 543 25.17 17.27 -5.79
CA LYS A 543 24.13 16.63 -6.59
C LYS A 543 22.84 17.41 -6.34
N TYR A 544 22.37 18.15 -7.33
CA TYR A 544 21.17 19.00 -7.19
C TYR A 544 19.85 18.22 -7.33
N VAL A 545 19.87 16.92 -7.03
CA VAL A 545 18.71 16.03 -7.08
C VAL A 545 18.35 15.56 -5.69
N ARG A 546 17.09 15.16 -5.52
CA ARG A 546 16.59 14.66 -4.24
C ARG A 546 17.17 13.29 -3.90
N VAL A 547 17.59 13.14 -2.63
CA VAL A 547 18.06 11.88 -2.06
C VAL A 547 17.48 11.66 -0.67
N SER A 548 17.16 10.41 -0.31
CA SER A 548 16.67 10.04 1.02
C SER A 548 17.81 9.52 1.90
N MET A 549 18.24 10.32 2.89
CA MET A 549 19.36 9.98 3.78
C MET A 549 18.94 9.05 4.94
N MET A 550 17.67 9.11 5.35
CA MET A 550 17.19 8.49 6.60
C MET A 550 17.23 6.95 6.55
N ALA A 551 17.12 6.34 5.37
CA ALA A 551 17.20 4.90 5.22
C ALA A 551 18.56 4.34 5.65
N LYS A 552 19.66 5.04 5.34
CA LYS A 552 21.03 4.62 5.67
C LYS A 552 21.37 4.77 7.15
N LEU A 553 20.77 5.75 7.83
CA LEU A 553 20.90 5.89 9.28
C LEU A 553 20.44 4.62 9.99
N GLN A 554 19.37 3.99 9.51
CA GLN A 554 18.92 2.75 10.11
C GLN A 554 19.85 1.57 9.84
N ASP A 555 20.37 1.44 8.62
CA ASP A 555 21.31 0.38 8.28
C ASP A 555 22.51 0.38 9.24
N LEU A 556 23.00 1.57 9.58
CA LEU A 556 24.05 1.77 10.57
C LEU A 556 23.63 1.36 11.98
N LEU A 557 22.45 1.80 12.45
CA LEU A 557 21.95 1.45 13.79
C LEU A 557 21.80 -0.07 13.96
N LYS A 558 21.33 -0.78 12.93
CA LYS A 558 21.21 -2.25 12.91
C LYS A 558 22.56 -2.96 12.95
N LYS A 559 23.59 -2.38 12.32
CA LYS A 559 24.97 -2.87 12.40
C LYS A 559 25.64 -2.59 13.76
N GLY A 560 24.93 -1.98 14.70
CA GLY A 560 25.48 -1.62 16.01
C GLY A 560 26.29 -0.32 16.01
N LYS A 561 26.31 0.43 14.90
CA LYS A 561 26.99 1.73 14.83
C LYS A 561 26.19 2.77 15.62
N ARG A 562 26.91 3.64 16.32
CA ARG A 562 26.32 4.63 17.23
C ARG A 562 26.88 6.03 17.05
N LYS A 563 28.12 6.15 16.60
CA LYS A 563 28.74 7.43 16.23
C LYS A 563 28.64 7.62 14.73
N ILE A 564 27.71 8.45 14.29
CA ILE A 564 27.33 8.56 12.87
C ILE A 564 27.38 10.02 12.43
N ALA A 565 28.08 10.31 11.35
CA ALA A 565 27.95 11.59 10.66
C ALA A 565 26.88 11.53 9.57
N LEU A 566 26.13 12.61 9.36
CA LEU A 566 25.18 12.75 8.26
C LEU A 566 25.39 14.10 7.59
N VAL A 567 25.67 14.08 6.29
CA VAL A 567 25.70 15.29 5.46
C VAL A 567 24.36 15.45 4.77
N GLY A 568 23.72 16.62 4.88
CA GLY A 568 22.43 16.83 4.23
C GLY A 568 22.05 18.29 4.04
N THR A 569 21.07 18.54 3.20
CA THR A 569 20.45 19.87 3.05
C THR A 569 19.55 20.18 4.24
N ALA A 570 19.15 21.45 4.39
CA ALA A 570 18.30 21.92 5.49
C ALA A 570 17.11 21.01 5.86
N CYS A 571 16.37 20.52 4.87
CA CYS A 571 15.24 19.62 5.12
C CYS A 571 15.67 18.24 5.64
N GLN A 572 16.79 17.71 5.17
CA GLN A 572 17.34 16.43 5.61
C GLN A 572 17.89 16.52 7.04
N ILE A 573 18.54 17.63 7.39
CA ILE A 573 19.03 17.90 8.75
C ILE A 573 17.87 17.98 9.73
N ARG A 574 16.81 18.72 9.38
CA ARG A 574 15.61 18.80 10.21
C ARG A 574 14.93 17.44 10.40
N ALA A 575 14.83 16.66 9.32
CA ALA A 575 14.33 15.30 9.39
C ALA A 575 15.20 14.43 10.31
N ALA A 576 16.52 14.57 10.24
CA ALA A 576 17.47 13.86 11.09
C ALA A 576 17.29 14.22 12.57
N ARG A 577 17.11 15.49 12.93
CA ARG A 577 16.88 15.91 14.32
C ARG A 577 15.56 15.41 14.89
N ARG A 578 14.46 15.52 14.13
CA ARG A 578 13.17 14.91 14.54
C ARG A 578 13.31 13.41 14.78
N LEU A 579 14.05 12.74 13.91
CA LEU A 579 14.32 11.31 14.05
C LEU A 579 15.23 11.01 15.24
N GLN A 580 16.25 11.82 15.49
CA GLN A 580 17.16 11.70 16.63
C GLN A 580 16.39 11.77 17.96
N GLN A 581 15.45 12.71 18.11
CA GLN A 581 14.61 12.81 19.32
C GLN A 581 13.82 11.53 19.60
N VAL A 582 13.33 10.85 18.56
CA VAL A 582 12.62 9.57 18.69
C VAL A 582 13.60 8.42 18.91
N LEU A 583 14.75 8.44 18.26
CA LEU A 583 15.73 7.35 18.36
C LEU A 583 16.46 7.32 19.69
N LEU A 584 16.63 8.46 20.36
CA LEU A 584 17.30 8.54 21.66
C LEU A 584 16.56 7.76 22.77
N SER A 585 15.25 7.55 22.65
CA SER A 585 14.52 6.66 23.60
C SER A 585 14.94 5.20 23.46
N LYS A 586 15.36 4.79 22.26
CA LYS A 586 15.72 3.41 21.91
C LYS A 586 17.23 3.15 21.90
N TYR A 587 18.00 4.15 21.52
CA TYR A 587 19.47 4.13 21.46
C TYR A 587 20.00 5.35 22.22
N PRO A 588 20.06 5.31 23.57
CA PRO A 588 20.52 6.44 24.37
C PRO A 588 21.98 6.84 24.10
N ASP A 589 22.77 5.91 23.56
CA ASP A 589 24.16 6.05 23.16
C ASP A 589 24.35 6.56 21.71
N LEU A 590 23.27 6.97 21.03
CA LEU A 590 23.33 7.49 19.66
C LEU A 590 23.94 8.89 19.61
N GLU A 591 25.14 8.99 19.04
CA GLU A 591 25.84 10.23 18.72
C GLU A 591 25.70 10.52 17.22
N LEU A 592 24.86 11.50 16.89
CA LEU A 592 24.61 11.89 15.50
C LEU A 592 25.22 13.29 15.23
N THR A 593 26.25 13.34 14.40
CA THR A 593 26.88 14.58 13.92
C THR A 593 26.27 15.01 12.60
N LEU A 594 25.62 16.18 12.58
CA LEU A 594 24.88 16.71 11.44
C LEU A 594 25.64 17.83 10.73
N ILE A 595 26.07 17.58 9.50
CA ILE A 595 26.73 18.56 8.63
C ILE A 595 25.72 19.06 7.59
N GLY A 596 25.20 20.25 7.82
CA GLY A 596 24.22 20.92 6.97
C GLY A 596 24.84 21.58 5.76
N LEU A 597 24.20 21.46 4.60
CA LEU A 597 24.56 22.17 3.38
C LEU A 597 23.57 23.32 3.14
N PHE A 598 24.10 24.49 2.77
CA PHE A 598 23.29 25.60 2.29
C PHE A 598 22.53 25.14 1.06
N CYS A 599 21.24 25.40 1.04
CA CYS A 599 20.37 24.90 -0.01
C CYS A 599 19.38 25.98 -0.36
N TYR A 600 19.35 26.43 -1.61
CA TYR A 600 18.27 27.28 -2.10
C TYR A 600 17.14 26.40 -2.62
N GLU A 601 17.44 25.52 -3.59
CA GLU A 601 16.50 24.63 -4.26
C GLU A 601 17.16 23.31 -4.66
N ILE A 602 16.32 22.29 -4.88
CA ILE A 602 16.66 20.97 -5.42
C ILE A 602 15.73 20.71 -6.60
N PHE A 603 16.16 19.93 -7.58
CA PHE A 603 15.41 19.65 -8.81
C PHE A 603 14.96 18.19 -8.90
N ASP A 604 13.86 17.96 -9.62
CA ASP A 604 13.45 16.63 -10.04
C ASP A 604 14.41 16.13 -11.11
N TYR A 605 14.96 14.92 -10.94
CA TYR A 605 15.97 14.38 -11.84
C TYR A 605 15.51 14.32 -13.31
N LYS A 606 14.28 13.85 -13.57
CA LYS A 606 13.79 13.70 -14.95
C LYS A 606 13.62 15.06 -15.60
N LYS A 607 12.99 16.00 -14.88
CA LYS A 607 12.80 17.35 -15.38
C LYS A 607 14.11 18.11 -15.54
N LEU A 608 15.05 17.95 -14.61
CA LEU A 608 16.36 18.58 -14.71
C LEU A 608 17.11 18.05 -15.93
N LYS A 609 17.02 16.73 -16.20
CA LYS A 609 17.61 16.13 -17.40
C LYS A 609 16.97 16.69 -18.67
N GLU A 610 15.64 16.72 -18.75
CA GLU A 610 14.88 17.29 -19.88
C GLU A 610 15.22 18.77 -20.11
N GLU A 611 15.27 19.57 -19.05
CA GLU A 611 15.62 21.00 -19.13
C GLU A 611 17.09 21.22 -19.46
N THR A 612 18.00 20.37 -18.97
CA THR A 612 19.42 20.44 -19.33
C THR A 612 19.62 20.16 -20.82
N GLU A 613 18.94 19.13 -21.36
CA GLU A 613 18.98 18.83 -22.79
C GLU A 613 18.37 19.97 -23.61
N ARG A 614 17.22 20.52 -23.17
CA ARG A 614 16.54 21.64 -23.83
C ARG A 614 17.36 22.94 -23.85
N LEU A 615 18.00 23.29 -22.74
CA LEU A 615 18.70 24.57 -22.57
C LEU A 615 20.15 24.52 -23.04
N LEU A 616 20.84 23.38 -22.84
CA LEU A 616 22.28 23.26 -23.05
C LEU A 616 22.65 22.31 -24.19
N GLY A 617 21.72 21.50 -24.70
CA GLY A 617 21.98 20.53 -25.75
C GLY A 617 22.89 19.37 -25.32
N VAL A 618 23.00 19.11 -24.02
CA VAL A 618 23.82 18.04 -23.44
C VAL A 618 22.99 17.10 -22.58
N ASN A 619 23.35 15.82 -22.59
CA ASN A 619 22.76 14.85 -21.69
C ASN A 619 23.38 15.00 -20.29
N LEU A 620 22.52 15.23 -19.30
CA LEU A 620 22.93 15.42 -17.91
C LEU A 620 23.68 14.21 -17.33
N ASP A 621 23.40 12.99 -17.81
CA ASP A 621 24.06 11.78 -17.32
C ASP A 621 25.54 11.70 -17.67
N ASP A 622 25.97 12.44 -18.70
CA ASP A 622 27.36 12.50 -19.14
C ASP A 622 28.14 13.62 -18.41
N ALA A 623 27.50 14.34 -17.47
CA ALA A 623 28.10 15.47 -16.79
C ALA A 623 29.18 15.05 -15.78
N GLU A 624 30.40 15.52 -15.97
CA GLU A 624 31.52 15.35 -15.02
C GLU A 624 31.29 16.20 -13.77
N LYS A 625 30.87 17.46 -13.96
CA LYS A 625 30.64 18.43 -12.89
C LYS A 625 29.40 19.26 -13.16
N THR A 626 28.74 19.65 -12.08
CA THR A 626 27.59 20.56 -12.11
C THR A 626 27.72 21.61 -11.02
N GLN A 627 27.45 22.86 -11.34
CA GLN A 627 27.60 23.96 -10.39
C GLN A 627 26.51 25.01 -10.57
N ILE A 628 25.98 25.49 -9.43
CA ILE A 628 25.11 26.65 -9.36
C ILE A 628 25.84 27.74 -8.57
N THR A 629 26.20 28.82 -9.25
CA THR A 629 26.87 29.96 -8.62
C THR A 629 26.49 31.26 -9.31
N LYS A 630 26.34 32.35 -8.55
CA LYS A 630 26.05 33.70 -9.06
C LYS A 630 24.88 33.72 -10.09
N GLY A 631 23.84 32.90 -9.85
CA GLY A 631 22.65 32.80 -10.71
C GLY A 631 22.82 32.00 -12.02
N LYS A 632 23.97 31.34 -12.21
CA LYS A 632 24.27 30.51 -13.38
C LYS A 632 24.24 29.03 -13.02
N TYR A 633 23.63 28.22 -13.88
CA TYR A 633 23.70 26.76 -13.86
C TYR A 633 24.73 26.32 -14.89
N ILE A 634 25.76 25.60 -14.44
CA ILE A 634 26.91 25.18 -15.24
C ILE A 634 26.99 23.66 -15.24
N VAL A 635 27.13 23.06 -16.42
CA VAL A 635 27.31 21.62 -16.63
C VAL A 635 28.59 21.41 -17.43
N THR A 636 29.53 20.64 -16.89
CA THR A 636 30.79 20.31 -17.55
C THR A 636 30.70 18.92 -18.17
N VAL A 637 30.89 18.81 -19.49
CA VAL A 637 30.90 17.54 -20.23
C VAL A 637 32.13 17.53 -21.14
N ASN A 638 32.94 16.48 -21.09
CA ASN A 638 34.19 16.36 -21.87
C ASN A 638 35.13 17.57 -21.66
N GLY A 639 35.25 18.06 -20.42
CA GLY A 639 36.04 19.24 -20.08
C GLY A 639 35.52 20.59 -20.60
N LYS A 640 34.32 20.64 -21.21
CA LYS A 640 33.70 21.88 -21.68
C LYS A 640 32.52 22.29 -20.81
N ASP A 641 32.48 23.56 -20.42
CA ASP A 641 31.39 24.14 -19.62
C ASP A 641 30.24 24.66 -20.50
N TYR A 642 29.03 24.23 -20.17
CA TYR A 642 27.77 24.69 -20.74
C TYR A 642 27.00 25.44 -19.67
N THR A 643 26.46 26.62 -19.98
CA THR A 643 25.86 27.52 -18.98
C THR A 643 24.46 28.00 -19.36
N ALA A 644 23.53 27.95 -18.40
CA ALA A 644 22.19 28.54 -18.48
C ALA A 644 21.89 29.41 -17.24
N LYS A 645 20.81 30.18 -17.26
CA LYS A 645 20.38 30.92 -16.07
C LYS A 645 19.61 29.98 -15.13
N VAL A 646 19.89 30.03 -13.83
CA VAL A 646 19.19 29.18 -12.84
C VAL A 646 17.67 29.41 -12.86
N LYS A 647 17.23 30.65 -13.13
CA LYS A 647 15.81 31.00 -13.23
C LYS A 647 15.08 30.22 -14.34
N GLU A 648 15.78 29.77 -15.38
CA GLU A 648 15.19 29.00 -16.48
C GLU A 648 14.91 27.54 -16.08
N LEU A 649 15.45 27.09 -14.95
CA LEU A 649 15.18 25.76 -14.38
C LEU A 649 13.95 25.72 -13.47
N SER A 650 13.15 26.79 -13.40
CA SER A 650 12.00 26.89 -12.47
C SER A 650 11.02 25.72 -12.59
N GLU A 651 10.81 25.19 -13.80
CA GLU A 651 9.94 24.04 -14.05
C GLU A 651 10.49 22.72 -13.49
N ALA A 652 11.83 22.61 -13.40
CA ALA A 652 12.53 21.46 -12.84
C ALA A 652 12.64 21.52 -11.32
N VAL A 653 12.42 22.69 -10.69
CA VAL A 653 12.47 22.84 -9.22
C VAL A 653 11.44 21.92 -8.57
N GLU A 654 11.88 21.18 -7.56
CA GLU A 654 10.99 20.42 -6.69
C GLU A 654 10.03 21.39 -6.02
N LYS A 655 8.72 21.19 -6.21
CA LYS A 655 7.66 22.08 -5.66
C LYS A 655 7.79 22.33 -4.17
N ARG A 656 8.36 21.36 -3.45
CA ARG A 656 8.70 21.46 -2.03
C ARG A 656 9.64 22.64 -1.74
N CYS A 657 10.58 22.96 -2.61
CA CYS A 657 11.55 24.03 -2.35
C CYS A 657 10.88 25.41 -2.32
N LEU A 658 9.70 25.55 -2.92
CA LEU A 658 8.97 26.81 -3.03
C LEU A 658 8.48 27.33 -1.67
N GLY A 659 8.11 26.46 -0.74
CA GLY A 659 7.68 26.86 0.61
C GLY A 659 8.76 26.66 1.68
N CYS A 660 10.02 26.43 1.30
CA CYS A 660 11.13 26.18 2.24
C CYS A 660 11.70 27.48 2.78
N PRO A 661 11.60 27.77 4.09
CA PRO A 661 12.18 28.99 4.65
C PRO A 661 13.66 28.83 5.01
N ASP A 662 14.19 27.61 5.06
CA ASP A 662 15.50 27.33 5.66
C ASP A 662 16.58 27.23 4.58
N PHE A 663 17.46 28.24 4.55
CA PHE A 663 18.58 28.34 3.64
C PHE A 663 19.86 27.73 4.22
N THR A 664 20.17 28.03 5.48
CA THR A 664 21.46 27.78 6.12
C THR A 664 21.50 26.48 6.93
N ALA A 665 20.49 25.62 6.83
CA ALA A 665 20.38 24.37 7.58
C ALA A 665 20.49 24.61 9.10
N MET A 666 19.54 25.37 9.65
CA MET A 666 19.63 25.96 11.00
C MET A 666 19.78 24.95 12.15
N TYR A 667 19.40 23.69 11.93
CA TYR A 667 19.40 22.64 12.95
C TYR A 667 20.61 21.70 12.89
N ALA A 668 21.62 22.02 12.07
CA ALA A 668 22.85 21.24 11.95
C ALA A 668 23.80 21.48 13.13
N ASP A 669 24.83 20.64 13.31
CA ASP A 669 25.96 20.94 14.19
C ASP A 669 26.92 21.93 13.53
N ILE A 670 27.11 21.78 12.21
CA ILE A 670 27.87 22.69 11.35
C ILE A 670 27.09 22.88 10.05
N SER A 671 26.96 24.12 9.59
CA SER A 671 26.42 24.42 8.26
C SER A 671 27.48 24.96 7.31
N LEU A 672 27.41 24.56 6.04
CA LEU A 672 28.41 24.82 5.03
C LEU A 672 27.77 25.32 3.74
N GLY A 673 28.37 26.32 3.10
CA GLY A 673 27.99 26.71 1.74
C GLY A 673 28.96 27.67 1.08
N SER A 674 28.74 27.98 -0.19
CA SER A 674 29.60 28.88 -0.96
C SER A 674 29.32 30.37 -0.72
N VAL A 675 28.08 30.71 -0.39
CA VAL A 675 27.61 32.09 -0.24
C VAL A 675 28.28 32.76 0.96
N GLY A 676 28.75 33.99 0.78
CA GLY A 676 29.47 34.76 1.81
C GLY A 676 30.99 34.56 1.78
N SER A 677 31.50 33.68 0.90
CA SER A 677 32.92 33.36 0.77
C SER A 677 33.44 33.59 -0.65
N ALA A 678 34.76 33.73 -0.80
CA ALA A 678 35.43 33.82 -2.10
C ALA A 678 35.38 32.46 -2.85
N ASP A 679 35.55 32.49 -4.18
CA ASP A 679 35.57 31.27 -4.99
C ASP A 679 36.69 30.32 -4.49
N GLY A 680 36.34 29.05 -4.22
CA GLY A 680 37.24 28.07 -3.62
C GLY A 680 37.33 28.11 -2.08
N TYR A 681 36.52 28.93 -1.42
CA TYR A 681 36.28 28.90 0.02
C TYR A 681 34.81 28.55 0.30
N SER A 682 34.54 28.08 1.52
CA SER A 682 33.19 27.82 2.02
C SER A 682 32.94 28.63 3.29
N THR A 683 31.74 29.20 3.40
CA THR A 683 31.23 29.75 4.66
C THR A 683 30.88 28.59 5.58
N VAL A 684 31.38 28.66 6.80
CA VAL A 684 31.19 27.69 7.87
C VAL A 684 30.45 28.37 9.01
N ILE A 685 29.32 27.80 9.42
CA ILE A 685 28.55 28.23 10.59
C ILE A 685 28.60 27.11 11.62
N VAL A 686 29.18 27.36 12.79
CA VAL A 686 29.27 26.40 13.89
C VAL A 686 28.10 26.62 14.84
N ARG A 687 27.34 25.56 15.16
CA ARG A 687 26.04 25.69 15.84
C ARG A 687 25.87 24.87 17.12
N SER A 688 26.72 23.89 17.36
CA SER A 688 26.66 23.06 18.57
C SER A 688 28.05 22.80 19.11
N ASP A 689 28.13 22.31 20.35
CA ASP A 689 29.40 21.90 20.96
C ASP A 689 30.10 20.77 20.19
N VAL A 690 29.31 19.84 19.60
CA VAL A 690 29.83 18.82 18.67
C VAL A 690 30.48 19.48 17.45
N GLY A 691 29.82 20.50 16.89
CA GLY A 691 30.36 21.28 15.77
C GLY A 691 31.67 22.00 16.12
N LYS A 692 31.74 22.61 17.31
CA LYS A 692 32.97 23.26 17.80
C LYS A 692 34.11 22.28 17.94
N GLU A 693 33.87 21.12 18.53
CA GLU A 693 34.90 20.08 18.69
C GLU A 693 35.44 19.61 17.33
N LEU A 694 34.54 19.40 16.37
CA LEU A 694 34.90 18.94 15.03
C LEU A 694 35.73 19.98 14.28
N VAL A 695 35.38 21.27 14.36
CA VAL A 695 36.15 22.37 13.76
C VAL A 695 37.51 22.57 14.44
N ALA A 696 37.57 22.50 15.78
CA ALA A 696 38.81 22.68 16.54
C ALA A 696 39.89 21.63 16.18
N LYS A 697 39.45 20.48 15.69
CA LYS A 697 40.33 19.39 15.25
C LYS A 697 40.71 19.48 13.77
N LEU A 698 40.41 20.58 13.05
CA LEU A 698 40.77 20.73 11.65
C LEU A 698 41.83 21.79 11.41
N ASP A 699 42.67 21.53 10.42
CA ASP A 699 43.55 22.54 9.83
C ASP A 699 42.80 23.21 8.67
N LEU A 700 42.20 24.37 8.95
CA LEU A 700 41.44 25.17 7.99
C LEU A 700 42.08 26.54 7.84
N THR A 701 42.30 26.95 6.59
CA THR A 701 42.65 28.34 6.30
C THR A 701 41.42 29.22 6.50
N LYS A 702 41.37 29.95 7.61
CA LYS A 702 40.25 30.86 7.93
C LYS A 702 40.37 32.17 7.15
N GLY A 703 39.24 32.69 6.69
CA GLY A 703 39.09 33.96 5.99
C GLY A 703 37.86 34.74 6.46
N LYS A 704 37.71 35.95 5.94
CA LYS A 704 36.56 36.81 6.22
C LYS A 704 35.31 36.33 5.48
N VAL A 705 34.18 36.36 6.16
CA VAL A 705 32.86 36.07 5.60
C VAL A 705 32.09 37.38 5.38
N ASP A 706 31.34 37.45 4.29
CA ASP A 706 30.33 38.47 4.03
C ASP A 706 28.98 37.96 4.56
N GLU A 707 28.71 38.23 5.85
CA GLU A 707 27.50 37.76 6.54
C GLU A 707 26.23 38.39 5.98
N ASP A 708 26.29 39.66 5.57
CA ASP A 708 25.14 40.38 5.01
C ASP A 708 24.60 39.68 3.78
N LYS A 709 25.48 39.14 2.93
CA LYS A 709 25.09 38.36 1.76
C LYS A 709 24.45 37.01 2.12
N VAL A 710 24.89 36.37 3.20
CA VAL A 710 24.28 35.14 3.71
C VAL A 710 22.88 35.43 4.25
N LYS A 711 22.73 36.48 5.06
CA LYS A 711 21.46 36.95 5.62
C LYS A 711 20.48 37.34 4.52
N GLN A 712 20.92 38.12 3.54
CA GLN A 712 20.09 38.54 2.41
C GLN A 712 19.46 37.35 1.67
N LEU A 713 20.24 36.30 1.39
CA LEU A 713 19.71 35.11 0.71
C LEU A 713 18.81 34.26 1.61
N SER A 714 19.08 34.23 2.90
CA SER A 714 18.21 33.56 3.88
C SER A 714 16.83 34.25 3.94
N VAL A 715 16.81 35.57 4.07
CA VAL A 715 15.58 36.39 4.06
C VAL A 715 14.83 36.23 2.74
N GLN A 716 15.51 36.35 1.59
CA GLN A 716 14.88 36.16 0.28
C GLN A 716 14.19 34.79 0.15
N LYS A 717 14.82 33.74 0.69
CA LYS A 717 14.24 32.40 0.67
C LYS A 717 13.04 32.29 1.61
N LYS A 718 13.14 32.85 2.83
CA LYS A 718 12.07 32.91 3.83
C LYS A 718 10.84 33.65 3.31
N ASP A 719 11.03 34.85 2.75
CA ASP A 719 9.95 35.68 2.20
C ASP A 719 9.26 34.99 1.02
N ARG A 720 10.05 34.44 0.09
CA ARG A 720 9.52 33.66 -1.03
C ARG A 720 8.70 32.46 -0.54
N ALA A 721 9.16 31.78 0.50
CA ALA A 721 8.43 30.66 1.09
C ALA A 721 7.09 31.10 1.69
N ILE A 722 7.07 32.20 2.45
CA ILE A 722 5.86 32.76 3.03
C ILE A 722 4.86 33.16 1.93
N GLN A 723 5.33 33.85 0.89
CA GLN A 723 4.48 34.27 -0.23
C GLN A 723 3.87 33.06 -0.96
N ASN A 724 4.70 32.08 -1.34
CA ASN A 724 4.22 30.87 -2.02
C ASN A 724 3.22 30.09 -1.17
N LEU A 725 3.44 30.05 0.16
CA LEU A 725 2.52 29.38 1.08
C LEU A 725 1.18 30.12 1.18
N ALA A 726 1.19 31.46 1.26
CA ALA A 726 -0.01 32.28 1.27
C ALA A 726 -0.83 32.13 -0.03
N GLU A 727 -0.17 32.20 -1.19
CA GLU A 727 -0.80 32.02 -2.50
C GLU A 727 -1.36 30.60 -2.71
N SER A 728 -0.76 29.61 -2.06
CA SER A 728 -1.19 28.22 -2.16
C SER A 728 -2.45 27.87 -1.35
N GLY A 729 -2.98 28.82 -0.56
CA GLY A 729 -4.23 28.67 0.20
C GLY A 729 -4.15 27.68 1.38
N TYR A 730 -2.94 27.47 1.92
CA TYR A 730 -2.69 26.57 3.06
C TYR A 730 -2.69 27.25 4.42
N TRP A 731 -2.82 28.58 4.45
CA TRP A 731 -2.91 29.39 5.66
C TRP A 731 -4.29 30.02 5.79
#